data_AF-A0A2J6T3C3-F1
#
_entry.id   AF-A0A2J6T3C3-F1
#
_cell.length_a   1.000
_cell.length_b   1.000
_cell.length_c   1.000
_cell.angle_alpha   90.00
_cell.angle_beta   90.00
_cell.angle_gamma   90.00
#
_symmetry.space_group_name_H-M   'P 1'
#
loop_
_entity.id
_entity.type
_entity.pdbx_description
1 polymer ?
#
loop_
_entity_poly.entity_id
_entity_poly.type
_entity_poly.pdbx_seq_one_letter_code
_entity_poly.pdbx_strand_id
1 'polypeptide(L)'
;MAMPVLQKIDPSSYIGQGLSGPAYVTEMSEVEASICTPPCECTDCQHSFYASEEQYRPCFWYRGRVSDRDAEIIAARHIKDAEQERQYLLQRLASHADTIVNRWKKKSRAKRQALLAGAIPELYEHRWLIPRYSYMPESKRGGLEGRNWARRCQLLLPWLSLEVLKMNPAVFFALLHNRTAYPPQDWATFDGRQLILSWACGHFDVEYSGKCVIMYGPRYGELVDWQASSAHRADIVGFPKARLILEGQAYLMVVLRKIVDEILEGVNLNQPTTSEKWKLMTKLGFSHTNEVELWSPYTNQAFSAPPVFSIDNLISIVQIRLEAVGDHLCFLQTEPAYMRRNIKAHRQGEFHKAIKKDAAGAIVTTEIFRDILSYWRWDWIKTECEYVKSIHDRFRDSIHPGECLPSVYDRALGALELLLVNEVIDRARHIGKVTPQRPGFSQNWNFQWQPANGPTAFKVDRKRGVPVEQKDCFDKDRLEWCLIQMQGEPDKQTNYDHAMLFALLENHLAASNPKEKARVDEILYQKLSDLEACHEMLVSVRLHRPQNIAREIDEVERSENRVAWKGRKIPGYLTQDDCIRLGTALLENFYEAPSPSGQKNSLWISRSQFIRKALEAFWSGLRKNPKKVLEASGFSAEEVHASMEVISSNLTQEYLDSVQAEQQRILASIESTRVPAAVPAQKEWGSDTTTQHAAPLPKAKGKTRPAEQVRGVEEIDRAVAGITVNSSQDRTPKLQVKKRAYDMLSLMFPATAEESAKSIEWSTFVHAMSDMGFLARNGGGSAVLFESRDLAEGGATGGKIIFHKPHPIPKIDSIILHSMGKRMSKWFGWHRELFVLEL
;
A
#
# COMPACT_ATOMS: atom_id res chain seq x y z
N MET A 1 10.61 -45.99 4.67
CA MET A 1 10.94 -45.72 3.24
C MET A 1 12.45 -45.59 3.15
N ALA A 2 13.10 -46.36 2.29
CA ALA A 2 14.55 -46.30 2.10
C ALA A 2 14.97 -44.92 1.59
N MET A 3 15.97 -44.31 2.22
CA MET A 3 16.54 -43.03 1.80
C MET A 3 17.33 -43.20 0.49
N PRO A 4 17.34 -42.20 -0.41
CA PRO A 4 18.13 -42.26 -1.63
C PRO A 4 19.63 -42.17 -1.27
N VAL A 5 20.40 -43.13 -1.77
CA VAL A 5 21.87 -43.16 -1.70
C VAL A 5 22.44 -41.88 -2.32
N LEU A 6 23.21 -41.12 -1.53
CA LEU A 6 23.90 -39.90 -1.96
C LEU A 6 24.94 -40.23 -3.05
N GLN A 7 24.81 -39.59 -4.20
CA GLN A 7 25.75 -39.69 -5.30
C GLN A 7 27.01 -38.85 -4.98
N LYS A 8 28.19 -39.41 -5.25
CA LYS A 8 29.50 -38.76 -5.04
C LYS A 8 29.56 -37.38 -5.72
N ILE A 9 29.76 -36.32 -4.94
CA ILE A 9 30.11 -34.98 -5.44
C ILE A 9 31.64 -34.91 -5.57
N ASP A 10 32.14 -34.39 -6.70
CA ASP A 10 33.56 -34.25 -7.06
C ASP A 10 34.27 -33.18 -6.18
N PRO A 11 35.34 -33.54 -5.45
CA PRO A 11 36.10 -32.62 -4.58
C PRO A 11 36.80 -31.46 -5.30
N SER A 12 36.96 -31.51 -6.63
CA SER A 12 37.74 -30.52 -7.38
C SER A 12 37.08 -29.14 -7.52
N SER A 13 35.83 -28.98 -7.08
CA SER A 13 35.09 -27.70 -7.14
C SER A 13 35.33 -26.76 -5.95
N TYR A 14 36.06 -27.20 -4.90
CA TYR A 14 36.35 -26.45 -3.69
C TYR A 14 37.87 -26.31 -3.45
N ILE A 15 38.56 -25.57 -4.32
CA ILE A 15 39.93 -25.13 -4.01
C ILE A 15 39.92 -23.60 -3.90
N GLY A 16 39.84 -23.13 -2.67
CA GLY A 16 39.96 -21.71 -2.33
C GLY A 16 39.50 -21.43 -0.92
N GLN A 17 40.41 -21.61 0.05
CA GLN A 17 40.30 -21.28 1.48
C GLN A 17 39.60 -22.34 2.35
N GLY A 18 40.40 -23.29 2.88
CA GLY A 18 40.26 -23.94 4.20
C GLY A 18 38.90 -24.14 4.87
N LEU A 19 37.85 -24.58 4.17
CA LEU A 19 36.52 -24.83 4.74
C LEU A 19 36.36 -26.32 5.11
N SER A 20 36.38 -26.65 6.40
CA SER A 20 36.12 -27.99 6.93
C SER A 20 34.68 -28.08 7.49
N GLY A 21 33.70 -28.26 6.62
CA GLY A 21 32.40 -28.84 6.97
C GLY A 21 32.38 -30.33 6.64
N PRO A 22 31.39 -31.10 7.10
CA PRO A 22 31.27 -32.50 6.71
C PRO A 22 30.89 -32.57 5.23
N ALA A 23 31.90 -32.61 4.35
CA ALA A 23 31.70 -32.77 2.91
C ALA A 23 31.23 -34.19 2.55
N TYR A 24 31.38 -35.13 3.49
CA TYR A 24 30.97 -36.53 3.37
C TYR A 24 30.48 -37.01 4.75
N VAL A 25 29.16 -37.18 4.88
CA VAL A 25 28.56 -37.95 5.98
C VAL A 25 27.98 -39.22 5.37
N THR A 26 28.40 -40.37 5.86
CA THR A 26 27.95 -41.68 5.39
C THR A 26 27.10 -42.43 6.41
N GLU A 27 27.18 -42.04 7.69
CA GLU A 27 26.43 -42.67 8.80
C GLU A 27 25.68 -41.63 9.66
N MET A 28 24.57 -42.04 10.29
CA MET A 28 23.75 -41.15 11.13
C MET A 28 24.52 -40.63 12.38
N SER A 29 25.41 -41.47 12.92
CA SER A 29 26.29 -41.14 14.05
C SER A 29 27.22 -39.95 13.76
N GLU A 30 27.68 -39.80 12.52
CA GLU A 30 28.50 -38.67 12.08
C GLU A 30 27.68 -37.38 12.01
N VAL A 31 26.40 -37.45 11.60
CA VAL A 31 25.48 -36.30 11.65
C VAL A 31 25.29 -35.88 13.11
N GLU A 32 24.94 -36.81 13.99
CA GLU A 32 24.72 -36.54 15.42
C GLU A 32 25.93 -35.89 16.09
N ALA A 33 27.15 -36.36 15.77
CA ALA A 33 28.38 -35.79 16.30
C ALA A 33 28.68 -34.37 15.78
N SER A 34 28.13 -34.01 14.60
CA SER A 34 28.33 -32.69 13.98
C SER A 34 27.36 -31.61 14.46
N ILE A 35 26.24 -32.00 15.09
CA ILE A 35 25.21 -31.08 15.56
C ILE A 35 25.81 -30.06 16.53
N CYS A 36 25.52 -28.78 16.26
CA CYS A 36 25.87 -27.68 17.13
C CYS A 36 24.62 -27.22 17.87
N THR A 37 24.53 -27.50 19.17
CA THR A 37 23.39 -27.14 20.00
C THR A 37 23.29 -25.62 20.15
N PRO A 38 22.19 -24.98 19.70
CA PRO A 38 22.01 -23.55 19.86
C PRO A 38 21.85 -23.19 21.34
N PRO A 39 22.16 -21.94 21.76
CA PRO A 39 21.97 -21.51 23.15
C PRO A 39 20.52 -21.59 23.64
N CYS A 40 19.54 -21.53 22.74
CA CYS A 40 18.11 -21.67 23.02
C CYS A 40 17.36 -22.11 21.76
N GLU A 41 16.31 -22.92 21.92
CA GLU A 41 15.50 -23.46 20.81
C GLU A 41 14.15 -22.75 20.61
N CYS A 42 13.89 -21.64 21.31
CA CYS A 42 12.67 -20.86 21.14
C CYS A 42 12.58 -20.24 19.72
N THR A 43 11.37 -19.88 19.30
CA THR A 43 11.11 -19.28 17.99
C THR A 43 11.99 -18.05 17.72
N ASP A 44 12.20 -17.18 18.71
CA ASP A 44 13.03 -15.97 18.59
C ASP A 44 14.50 -16.32 18.29
N CYS A 45 15.05 -17.31 18.98
CA CYS A 45 16.44 -17.73 18.81
C CYS A 45 16.68 -18.50 17.51
N GLN A 46 15.66 -19.16 16.95
CA GLN A 46 15.73 -19.80 15.62
C GLN A 46 15.98 -18.79 14.49
N HIS A 47 15.71 -17.49 14.70
CA HIS A 47 16.11 -16.45 13.74
C HIS A 47 17.63 -16.22 13.66
N SER A 48 18.38 -16.70 14.66
CA SER A 48 19.82 -16.46 14.84
C SER A 48 20.68 -17.72 14.77
N PHE A 49 20.13 -18.88 15.11
CA PHE A 49 20.77 -20.19 15.10
C PHE A 49 19.89 -21.22 14.41
N TYR A 50 20.48 -22.20 13.73
CA TYR A 50 19.73 -23.34 13.20
C TYR A 50 19.36 -24.27 14.37
N ALA A 51 18.11 -24.74 14.41
CA ALA A 51 17.70 -25.64 15.48
C ALA A 51 18.40 -27.00 15.34
N SER A 52 18.58 -27.71 16.46
CA SER A 52 19.25 -29.02 16.47
C SER A 52 18.57 -29.99 15.49
N GLU A 53 17.24 -30.00 15.46
CA GLU A 53 16.44 -30.84 14.56
C GLU A 53 16.62 -30.48 13.08
N GLU A 54 16.84 -29.20 12.77
CA GLU A 54 17.02 -28.77 11.38
C GLU A 54 18.34 -29.26 10.80
N GLN A 55 19.37 -29.40 11.64
CA GLN A 55 20.72 -29.82 11.27
C GLN A 55 20.80 -31.28 10.80
N TYR A 56 19.76 -32.10 10.98
CA TYR A 56 19.67 -33.41 10.32
C TYR A 56 19.51 -33.29 8.79
N ARG A 57 19.16 -32.11 8.29
CA ARG A 57 19.07 -31.82 6.86
C ARG A 57 20.36 -31.12 6.38
N PRO A 58 21.01 -31.60 5.31
CA PRO A 58 22.30 -31.07 4.84
C PRO A 58 22.32 -29.55 4.59
N CYS A 59 21.19 -28.96 4.23
CA CYS A 59 21.11 -27.54 3.96
C CYS A 59 21.34 -26.66 5.22
N PHE A 60 21.14 -27.19 6.42
CA PHE A 60 21.31 -26.48 7.69
C PHE A 60 22.64 -26.81 8.40
N TRP A 61 23.56 -27.51 7.74
CA TRP A 61 24.85 -27.82 8.33
C TRP A 61 25.73 -26.58 8.49
N TYR A 62 26.28 -26.42 9.69
CA TYR A 62 27.37 -25.48 9.91
C TYR A 62 28.65 -25.96 9.22
N ARG A 63 29.44 -25.04 8.66
CA ARG A 63 30.71 -25.32 7.95
C ARG A 63 31.92 -25.41 8.88
N GLY A 64 31.68 -25.81 10.12
CA GLY A 64 32.67 -25.87 11.18
C GLY A 64 32.33 -24.96 12.36
N ARG A 65 33.20 -24.98 13.37
CA ARG A 65 33.11 -24.13 14.56
C ARG A 65 34.27 -23.13 14.54
N VAL A 66 34.03 -21.89 14.93
CA VAL A 66 35.06 -20.86 15.06
C VAL A 66 35.32 -20.54 16.53
N SER A 67 36.57 -20.20 16.86
CA SER A 67 36.90 -19.72 18.19
C SER A 67 36.27 -18.33 18.43
N ASP A 68 36.11 -17.94 19.69
CA ASP A 68 35.62 -16.60 20.05
C ASP A 68 36.50 -15.50 19.44
N ARG A 69 37.82 -15.73 19.38
CA ARG A 69 38.76 -14.80 18.77
C ARG A 69 38.57 -14.67 17.27
N ASP A 70 38.35 -15.79 16.57
CA ASP A 70 38.11 -15.77 15.13
C ASP A 70 36.76 -15.12 14.81
N ALA A 71 35.73 -15.39 15.62
CA ALA A 71 34.42 -14.75 15.50
C ALA A 71 34.52 -13.22 15.65
N GLU A 72 35.26 -12.74 16.64
CA GLU A 72 35.54 -11.32 16.86
C GLU A 72 36.30 -10.70 15.66
N ILE A 73 37.33 -11.37 15.16
CA ILE A 73 38.10 -10.92 13.98
C ILE A 73 37.22 -10.83 12.73
N ILE A 74 36.36 -11.82 12.50
CA ILE A 74 35.45 -11.86 11.35
C ILE A 74 34.47 -10.68 11.41
N ALA A 75 33.82 -10.47 12.55
CA ALA A 75 32.87 -9.37 12.73
C ALA A 75 33.56 -8.00 12.54
N ALA A 76 34.68 -7.79 13.25
CA ALA A 76 35.46 -6.55 13.18
C ALA A 76 35.94 -6.22 11.76
N ARG A 77 36.35 -7.24 10.99
CA ARG A 77 36.79 -7.08 9.60
C ARG A 77 35.65 -6.53 8.72
N HIS A 78 34.47 -7.15 8.76
CA HIS A 78 33.36 -6.71 7.92
C HIS A 78 32.91 -5.28 8.24
N ILE A 79 32.91 -4.88 9.51
CA ILE A 79 32.55 -3.51 9.92
C ILE A 79 33.58 -2.52 9.40
N LYS A 80 34.87 -2.84 9.59
CA LYS A 80 35.97 -2.01 9.11
C LYS A 80 35.88 -1.83 7.59
N ASP A 81 35.67 -2.90 6.85
CA ASP A 81 35.53 -2.86 5.39
C ASP A 81 34.33 -1.99 4.99
N ALA A 82 33.16 -2.20 5.60
CA ALA A 82 31.96 -1.40 5.32
C ALA A 82 32.20 0.10 5.56
N GLU A 83 32.79 0.48 6.70
CA GLU A 83 32.99 1.88 7.06
C GLU A 83 34.07 2.56 6.20
N GLN A 84 35.16 1.87 5.88
CA GLN A 84 36.19 2.39 4.97
C GLN A 84 35.61 2.73 3.60
N GLU A 85 34.81 1.83 3.04
CA GLU A 85 34.18 2.03 1.74
C GLU A 85 33.09 3.11 1.78
N ARG A 86 32.32 3.17 2.86
CA ARG A 86 31.33 4.24 3.09
C ARG A 86 31.98 5.62 3.15
N GLN A 87 33.09 5.78 3.88
CA GLN A 87 33.81 7.06 3.97
C GLN A 87 34.38 7.48 2.61
N TYR A 88 34.93 6.54 1.84
CA TYR A 88 35.37 6.79 0.47
C TYR A 88 34.22 7.34 -0.39
N LEU A 89 33.06 6.67 -0.36
CA LEU A 89 31.88 7.07 -1.12
C LEU A 89 31.37 8.45 -0.69
N LEU A 90 31.32 8.75 0.61
CA LEU A 90 30.94 10.07 1.13
C LEU A 90 31.85 11.18 0.60
N GLN A 91 33.16 10.97 0.60
CA GLN A 91 34.12 11.93 0.05
C GLN A 91 33.89 12.15 -1.46
N ARG A 92 33.61 11.08 -2.21
CA ARG A 92 33.30 11.17 -3.66
C ARG A 92 31.98 11.89 -3.93
N LEU A 93 30.95 11.65 -3.13
CA LEU A 93 29.67 12.36 -3.25
C LEU A 93 29.80 13.85 -2.92
N ALA A 94 30.56 14.19 -1.88
CA ALA A 94 30.80 15.59 -1.51
C ALA A 94 31.50 16.38 -2.64
N SER A 95 32.40 15.72 -3.37
CA SER A 95 33.25 16.37 -4.38
C SER A 95 32.79 16.20 -5.84
N HIS A 96 32.02 15.16 -6.19
CA HIS A 96 31.75 14.80 -7.59
C HIS A 96 30.30 14.35 -7.88
N ALA A 97 29.35 14.55 -6.95
CA ALA A 97 27.99 14.02 -7.11
C ALA A 97 27.28 14.48 -8.39
N ASP A 98 27.38 15.75 -8.82
CA ASP A 98 26.72 16.17 -10.06
C ASP A 98 27.34 15.50 -11.29
N THR A 99 28.65 15.21 -11.27
CA THR A 99 29.32 14.45 -12.34
C THR A 99 28.77 13.03 -12.42
N ILE A 100 28.61 12.35 -11.27
CA ILE A 100 28.01 11.01 -11.18
C ILE A 100 26.59 11.04 -11.76
N VAL A 101 25.76 12.01 -11.32
CA VAL A 101 24.38 12.17 -11.80
C VAL A 101 24.34 12.36 -13.32
N ASN A 102 25.14 13.29 -13.84
CA ASN A 102 25.13 13.61 -15.26
C ASN A 102 25.61 12.42 -16.11
N ARG A 103 26.69 11.75 -15.71
CA ARG A 103 27.23 10.59 -16.46
C ARG A 103 26.27 9.39 -16.42
N TRP A 104 25.71 9.07 -15.26
CA TRP A 104 24.78 7.95 -15.12
C TRP A 104 23.46 8.17 -15.87
N LYS A 105 22.89 9.38 -15.79
CA LYS A 105 21.67 9.74 -16.55
C LYS A 105 21.90 9.67 -18.06
N LYS A 106 23.08 10.08 -18.56
CA LYS A 106 23.44 10.04 -19.98
C LYS A 106 23.64 8.62 -20.54
N LYS A 107 24.01 7.63 -19.72
CA LYS A 107 24.17 6.24 -20.18
C LYS A 107 22.81 5.63 -20.54
N SER A 108 22.70 5.00 -21.71
CA SER A 108 21.53 4.21 -22.10
C SER A 108 21.41 2.94 -21.23
N ARG A 109 20.26 2.26 -21.28
CA ARG A 109 20.06 0.98 -20.56
C ARG A 109 21.15 -0.05 -20.87
N ALA A 110 21.54 -0.18 -22.14
CA ALA A 110 22.61 -1.08 -22.59
C ALA A 110 23.99 -0.67 -22.04
N LYS A 111 24.31 0.63 -22.06
CA LYS A 111 25.58 1.14 -21.49
C LYS A 111 25.64 0.99 -19.97
N ARG A 112 24.52 1.14 -19.26
CA ARG A 112 24.43 0.86 -17.82
C ARG A 112 24.63 -0.62 -17.54
N GLN A 113 23.97 -1.50 -18.31
CA GLN A 113 24.15 -2.94 -18.19
C GLN A 113 25.61 -3.37 -18.40
N ALA A 114 26.27 -2.88 -19.44
CA ALA A 114 27.68 -3.21 -19.71
C ALA A 114 28.61 -2.76 -18.57
N LEU A 115 28.43 -1.53 -18.06
CA LEU A 115 29.18 -1.03 -16.92
C LEU A 115 28.96 -1.88 -15.67
N LEU A 116 27.70 -2.19 -15.34
CA LEU A 116 27.36 -3.00 -14.17
C LEU A 116 27.94 -4.41 -14.25
N ALA A 117 27.88 -5.05 -15.43
CA ALA A 117 28.42 -6.39 -15.63
C ALA A 117 29.96 -6.42 -15.56
N GLY A 118 30.63 -5.34 -16.00
CA GLY A 118 32.08 -5.19 -15.83
C GLY A 118 32.48 -4.94 -14.37
N ALA A 119 31.74 -4.07 -13.68
CA ALA A 119 32.01 -3.72 -12.28
C ALA A 119 31.74 -4.88 -11.32
N ILE A 120 30.61 -5.58 -11.50
CA ILE A 120 30.08 -6.60 -10.59
C ILE A 120 29.61 -7.83 -11.40
N PRO A 121 30.52 -8.73 -11.79
CA PRO A 121 30.17 -9.92 -12.57
C PRO A 121 29.17 -10.85 -11.85
N GLU A 122 29.14 -10.85 -10.52
CA GLU A 122 28.29 -11.70 -9.69
C GLU A 122 26.85 -11.19 -9.55
N LEU A 123 26.54 -9.99 -10.05
CA LEU A 123 25.22 -9.37 -9.89
C LEU A 123 24.14 -10.22 -10.58
N TYR A 124 23.08 -10.56 -9.85
CA TYR A 124 21.99 -11.35 -10.43
C TYR A 124 21.29 -10.57 -11.56
N GLU A 125 20.92 -11.26 -12.63
CA GLU A 125 20.39 -10.61 -13.83
C GLU A 125 18.99 -10.01 -13.60
N HIS A 126 18.11 -10.75 -12.91
CA HIS A 126 16.68 -10.46 -12.84
C HIS A 126 16.25 -9.90 -11.47
N ARG A 127 15.11 -9.23 -11.41
CA ARG A 127 14.40 -8.95 -10.16
C ARG A 127 13.84 -10.23 -9.53
N TRP A 128 13.54 -10.14 -8.23
CA TRP A 128 12.80 -11.17 -7.47
C TRP A 128 13.57 -12.49 -7.37
N LEU A 129 14.83 -12.41 -6.91
CA LEU A 129 15.69 -13.57 -6.77
C LEU A 129 15.05 -14.65 -5.90
N ILE A 130 14.50 -14.30 -4.74
CA ILE A 130 14.04 -15.28 -3.75
C ILE A 130 12.96 -16.23 -4.32
N PRO A 131 11.83 -15.74 -4.88
CA PRO A 131 10.86 -16.63 -5.53
C PRO A 131 11.45 -17.48 -6.66
N ARG A 132 12.35 -16.90 -7.47
CA ARG A 132 12.99 -17.64 -8.58
C ARG A 132 13.88 -18.75 -8.05
N TYR A 133 14.66 -18.46 -7.02
CA TYR A 133 15.58 -19.38 -6.39
C TYR A 133 14.83 -20.54 -5.73
N SER A 134 13.71 -20.28 -5.05
CA SER A 134 12.85 -21.32 -4.45
C SER A 134 12.34 -22.37 -5.43
N TYR A 135 12.36 -22.08 -6.73
CA TYR A 135 11.92 -22.99 -7.79
C TYR A 135 13.05 -23.58 -8.64
N MET A 136 14.30 -23.15 -8.41
CA MET A 136 15.49 -23.69 -9.07
C MET A 136 15.82 -25.10 -8.54
N PRO A 137 16.34 -26.02 -9.39
CA PRO A 137 16.79 -27.34 -8.93
C PRO A 137 17.81 -27.27 -7.78
N GLU A 138 18.68 -26.27 -7.80
CA GLU A 138 19.73 -26.00 -6.81
C GLU A 138 19.17 -25.79 -5.39
N SER A 139 17.96 -25.23 -5.25
CA SER A 139 17.33 -25.06 -3.93
C SER A 139 16.61 -26.31 -3.43
N LYS A 140 16.35 -27.31 -4.31
CA LYS A 140 15.54 -28.49 -3.99
C LYS A 140 16.35 -29.76 -3.68
N ARG A 141 17.58 -29.90 -4.20
CA ARG A 141 18.41 -31.13 -4.05
C ARG A 141 19.32 -31.09 -2.83
N GLY A 142 18.75 -31.16 -1.62
CA GLY A 142 19.51 -31.10 -0.37
C GLY A 142 20.21 -29.76 -0.10
N GLY A 143 19.99 -28.76 -0.97
CA GLY A 143 20.41 -27.38 -0.83
C GLY A 143 21.92 -27.10 -0.94
N LEU A 144 22.76 -28.12 -1.20
CA LEU A 144 24.22 -27.96 -1.29
C LEU A 144 24.71 -27.72 -2.72
N GLU A 145 24.05 -28.32 -3.71
CA GLU A 145 24.35 -28.11 -5.12
C GLU A 145 24.02 -26.66 -5.52
N GLY A 146 25.01 -25.89 -5.97
CA GLY A 146 24.83 -24.48 -6.37
C GLY A 146 25.21 -23.44 -5.30
N ARG A 147 25.72 -23.87 -4.14
CA ARG A 147 26.38 -22.95 -3.18
C ARG A 147 27.73 -22.52 -3.72
N ASN A 148 27.83 -21.25 -4.11
CA ASN A 148 29.08 -20.61 -4.50
C ASN A 148 29.07 -19.15 -4.07
N TRP A 149 30.22 -18.49 -4.19
CA TRP A 149 30.39 -17.08 -3.80
C TRP A 149 29.39 -16.14 -4.47
N ALA A 150 29.16 -16.29 -5.77
CA ALA A 150 28.21 -15.43 -6.50
C ALA A 150 26.79 -15.60 -5.95
N ARG A 151 26.33 -16.84 -5.74
CA ARG A 151 24.99 -17.10 -5.19
C ARG A 151 24.85 -16.58 -3.77
N ARG A 152 25.88 -16.72 -2.94
CA ARG A 152 25.92 -16.16 -1.59
C ARG A 152 25.71 -14.65 -1.62
N CYS A 153 26.50 -13.93 -2.42
CA CYS A 153 26.38 -12.48 -2.58
C CYS A 153 24.97 -12.04 -3.02
N GLN A 154 24.37 -12.79 -3.95
CA GLN A 154 23.02 -12.53 -4.43
C GLN A 154 21.96 -12.76 -3.34
N LEU A 155 22.09 -13.80 -2.51
CA LEU A 155 21.17 -14.09 -1.41
C LEU A 155 21.35 -13.16 -0.21
N LEU A 156 22.54 -12.60 -0.01
CA LEU A 156 22.79 -11.55 0.98
C LEU A 156 22.06 -10.25 0.62
N LEU A 157 21.98 -9.93 -0.68
CA LEU A 157 21.34 -8.71 -1.20
C LEU A 157 20.27 -9.06 -2.26
N PRO A 158 19.18 -9.76 -1.89
CA PRO A 158 18.26 -10.36 -2.86
C PRO A 158 17.43 -9.35 -3.66
N TRP A 159 17.39 -8.11 -3.19
CA TRP A 159 16.75 -6.96 -3.84
C TRP A 159 17.68 -6.23 -4.83
N LEU A 160 18.98 -6.53 -4.82
CA LEU A 160 19.98 -5.90 -5.69
C LEU A 160 20.17 -6.74 -6.96
N SER A 161 19.83 -6.17 -8.12
CA SER A 161 20.00 -6.86 -9.41
C SER A 161 20.32 -5.91 -10.56
N LEU A 162 20.84 -6.49 -11.64
CA LEU A 162 21.18 -5.77 -12.86
C LEU A 162 19.93 -5.11 -13.47
N GLU A 163 18.81 -5.82 -13.50
CA GLU A 163 17.51 -5.31 -13.93
C GLU A 163 17.06 -4.10 -13.09
N VAL A 164 17.27 -4.12 -11.77
CA VAL A 164 16.90 -2.99 -10.90
C VAL A 164 17.68 -1.73 -11.26
N LEU A 165 19.02 -1.83 -11.31
CA LEU A 165 19.90 -0.68 -11.48
C LEU A 165 19.88 -0.10 -12.91
N LYS A 166 19.71 -0.93 -13.95
CA LYS A 166 19.74 -0.44 -15.34
C LYS A 166 18.47 0.30 -15.77
N MET A 167 17.31 -0.08 -15.20
CA MET A 167 16.00 0.33 -15.70
C MET A 167 15.62 1.76 -15.32
N ASN A 168 15.87 2.16 -14.06
CA ASN A 168 15.60 3.51 -13.57
C ASN A 168 16.87 4.10 -12.94
N PRO A 169 17.43 5.20 -13.50
CA PRO A 169 18.65 5.80 -12.93
C PRO A 169 18.45 6.32 -11.51
N ALA A 170 17.23 6.72 -11.12
CA ALA A 170 16.93 7.20 -9.77
C ALA A 170 17.18 6.14 -8.70
N VAL A 171 17.02 4.85 -9.02
CA VAL A 171 17.24 3.76 -8.05
C VAL A 171 18.69 3.71 -7.58
N PHE A 172 19.64 3.86 -8.51
CA PHE A 172 21.06 3.88 -8.15
C PHE A 172 21.39 5.08 -7.26
N PHE A 173 20.85 6.27 -7.57
CA PHE A 173 21.07 7.46 -6.74
C PHE A 173 20.47 7.32 -5.35
N ALA A 174 19.25 6.80 -5.26
CA ALA A 174 18.58 6.57 -3.99
C ALA A 174 19.32 5.54 -3.13
N LEU A 175 19.77 4.43 -3.74
CA LEU A 175 20.59 3.42 -3.07
C LEU A 175 21.89 4.04 -2.53
N LEU A 176 22.63 4.73 -3.40
CA LEU A 176 23.91 5.34 -3.06
C LEU A 176 23.75 6.40 -1.97
N HIS A 177 22.73 7.26 -2.06
CA HIS A 177 22.45 8.27 -1.05
C HIS A 177 22.12 7.63 0.30
N ASN A 178 21.11 6.76 0.35
CA ASN A 178 20.62 6.27 1.64
C ASN A 178 21.63 5.35 2.33
N ARG A 179 22.38 4.53 1.59
CA ARG A 179 23.40 3.66 2.20
C ARG A 179 24.66 4.40 2.66
N THR A 180 24.92 5.60 2.13
CA THR A 180 26.04 6.45 2.58
C THR A 180 25.62 7.53 3.57
N ALA A 181 24.35 7.91 3.63
CA ALA A 181 23.85 8.88 4.60
C ALA A 181 23.76 8.27 6.01
N TYR A 182 23.25 7.04 6.12
CA TYR A 182 22.97 6.40 7.42
C TYR A 182 23.97 5.29 7.74
N PRO A 183 24.55 5.26 8.94
CA PRO A 183 25.59 4.29 9.29
C PRO A 183 25.06 2.84 9.30
N PRO A 184 25.93 1.82 9.20
CA PRO A 184 25.51 0.43 9.00
C PRO A 184 24.57 -0.13 10.08
N GLN A 185 24.72 0.30 11.33
CA GLN A 185 23.85 -0.11 12.43
C GLN A 185 22.38 0.28 12.24
N ASP A 186 22.10 1.40 11.57
CA ASP A 186 20.72 1.83 11.31
C ASP A 186 20.01 0.90 10.30
N TRP A 187 20.80 0.14 9.53
CA TRP A 187 20.32 -0.82 8.55
C TRP A 187 20.25 -2.25 9.07
N ALA A 188 20.87 -2.55 10.22
CA ALA A 188 21.06 -3.90 10.71
C ALA A 188 19.75 -4.70 10.81
N THR A 189 18.68 -4.09 11.34
CA THR A 189 17.39 -4.75 11.48
C THR A 189 16.72 -5.01 10.12
N PHE A 190 16.78 -4.03 9.21
CA PHE A 190 16.26 -4.21 7.84
C PHE A 190 17.03 -5.32 7.12
N ASP A 191 18.36 -5.26 7.12
CA ASP A 191 19.23 -6.22 6.45
C ASP A 191 19.05 -7.63 7.03
N GLY A 192 18.93 -7.75 8.36
CA GLY A 192 18.60 -9.02 9.02
C GLY A 192 17.25 -9.61 8.59
N ARG A 193 16.22 -8.76 8.47
CA ARG A 193 14.89 -9.18 8.00
C ARG A 193 14.91 -9.69 6.56
N GLN A 194 15.71 -9.10 5.68
CA GLN A 194 15.86 -9.57 4.29
C GLN A 194 16.40 -11.02 4.19
N LEU A 195 17.08 -11.48 5.23
CA LEU A 195 17.69 -12.82 5.28
C LEU A 195 16.77 -13.88 5.90
N ILE A 196 15.59 -13.54 6.43
CA ILE A 196 14.74 -14.48 7.20
C ILE A 196 14.39 -15.72 6.37
N LEU A 197 13.78 -15.54 5.20
CA LEU A 197 13.34 -16.67 4.38
C LEU A 197 14.50 -17.55 3.92
N SER A 198 15.58 -16.94 3.43
CA SER A 198 16.77 -17.70 3.00
C SER A 198 17.45 -18.44 4.14
N TRP A 199 17.41 -17.88 5.36
CA TRP A 199 17.89 -18.56 6.56
C TRP A 199 16.99 -19.73 6.96
N ALA A 200 15.68 -19.51 7.03
CA ALA A 200 14.70 -20.54 7.38
C ALA A 200 14.63 -21.69 6.35
N CYS A 201 15.10 -21.46 5.12
CA CYS A 201 15.28 -22.50 4.10
C CYS A 201 16.68 -23.12 4.09
N GLY A 202 17.59 -22.69 4.97
CA GLY A 202 18.96 -23.20 5.06
C GLY A 202 19.78 -22.89 3.80
N HIS A 203 19.65 -21.69 3.20
CA HIS A 203 20.37 -21.34 1.97
C HIS A 203 21.81 -20.85 2.20
N PHE A 204 22.24 -20.65 3.45
CA PHE A 204 23.54 -20.07 3.77
C PHE A 204 24.51 -21.08 4.38
N ASP A 205 25.73 -21.07 3.86
CA ASP A 205 26.90 -21.66 4.51
C ASP A 205 27.41 -20.72 5.60
N VAL A 206 27.41 -21.17 6.84
CA VAL A 206 27.88 -20.40 8.00
C VAL A 206 28.60 -21.30 8.98
N GLU A 207 29.53 -20.73 9.72
CA GLU A 207 30.25 -21.36 10.81
C GLU A 207 29.52 -21.13 12.14
N TYR A 208 29.66 -22.08 13.05
CA TYR A 208 29.04 -22.00 14.37
C TYR A 208 29.96 -21.31 15.38
N SER A 209 29.38 -20.39 16.14
CA SER A 209 29.85 -19.97 17.45
C SER A 209 28.61 -19.75 18.31
N GLY A 210 28.65 -20.17 19.58
CA GLY A 210 27.55 -19.94 20.53
C GLY A 210 27.44 -18.48 21.00
N LYS A 211 28.34 -17.61 20.54
CA LYS A 211 28.34 -16.17 20.85
C LYS A 211 27.31 -15.40 20.02
N CYS A 212 27.06 -14.18 20.44
CA CYS A 212 26.21 -13.23 19.77
C CYS A 212 26.96 -11.93 19.45
N VAL A 213 26.37 -11.09 18.62
CA VAL A 213 26.91 -9.80 18.20
C VAL A 213 25.91 -8.71 18.53
N ILE A 214 26.38 -7.59 19.08
CA ILE A 214 25.55 -6.40 19.33
C ILE A 214 25.21 -5.72 18.00
N MET A 215 23.92 -5.45 17.75
CA MET A 215 23.44 -4.94 16.45
C MET A 215 22.96 -3.48 16.48
N TYR A 216 23.37 -2.70 17.48
CA TYR A 216 22.98 -1.29 17.62
C TYR A 216 24.09 -0.43 18.23
N GLY A 217 23.93 0.88 18.05
CA GLY A 217 24.70 1.90 18.78
C GLY A 217 26.21 1.86 18.54
N PRO A 218 27.00 2.48 19.43
CA PRO A 218 28.47 2.56 19.30
C PRO A 218 29.18 1.21 19.42
N ARG A 219 28.51 0.22 20.03
CA ARG A 219 29.02 -1.14 20.25
C ARG A 219 28.67 -2.09 19.10
N TYR A 220 28.17 -1.56 17.98
CA TYR A 220 27.78 -2.34 16.81
C TYR A 220 28.91 -3.27 16.36
N GLY A 221 28.64 -4.56 16.36
CA GLY A 221 29.59 -5.58 15.95
C GLY A 221 30.44 -6.21 17.04
N GLU A 222 30.34 -5.75 18.29
CA GLU A 222 31.03 -6.38 19.40
C GLU A 222 30.48 -7.79 19.70
N LEU A 223 31.38 -8.73 19.93
CA LEU A 223 31.06 -10.10 20.29
C LEU A 223 30.74 -10.19 21.79
N VAL A 224 29.63 -10.85 22.14
CA VAL A 224 29.16 -11.02 23.51
C VAL A 224 28.61 -12.43 23.75
N ASP A 225 28.51 -12.82 25.02
CA ASP A 225 27.81 -14.04 25.39
C ASP A 225 26.31 -13.96 25.08
N TRP A 226 25.72 -15.11 24.75
CA TRP A 226 24.27 -15.19 24.61
C TRP A 226 23.61 -14.96 25.97
N GLN A 227 22.59 -14.10 25.98
CA GLN A 227 21.73 -13.84 27.12
C GLN A 227 20.29 -13.80 26.66
N ALA A 228 19.42 -14.61 27.29
CA ALA A 228 18.01 -14.75 26.89
C ALA A 228 17.29 -13.41 26.75
N SER A 229 17.42 -12.55 27.75
CA SER A 229 16.73 -11.25 27.78
C SER A 229 17.17 -10.34 26.62
N SER A 230 18.48 -10.25 26.35
CA SER A 230 19.04 -9.44 25.25
C SER A 230 18.71 -10.04 23.87
N ALA A 231 18.74 -11.37 23.73
CA ALA A 231 18.43 -12.05 22.48
C ALA A 231 16.94 -11.89 22.10
N HIS A 232 16.02 -12.09 23.05
CA HIS A 232 14.58 -11.98 22.81
C HIS A 232 14.12 -10.53 22.54
N ARG A 233 14.86 -9.52 23.04
CA ARG A 233 14.65 -8.11 22.66
C ARG A 233 15.34 -7.69 21.36
N ALA A 234 16.02 -8.63 20.70
CA ALA A 234 16.81 -8.40 19.50
C ALA A 234 17.91 -7.32 19.66
N ASP A 235 18.46 -7.17 20.87
CA ASP A 235 19.64 -6.35 21.17
C ASP A 235 20.91 -7.01 20.62
N ILE A 236 20.93 -8.34 20.65
CA ILE A 236 22.01 -9.18 20.15
C ILE A 236 21.48 -10.20 19.14
N VAL A 237 22.30 -10.55 18.16
CA VAL A 237 21.99 -11.56 17.14
C VAL A 237 23.05 -12.65 17.21
N GLY A 238 22.65 -13.91 17.12
CA GLY A 238 23.59 -15.04 17.13
C GLY A 238 24.63 -14.90 16.03
N PHE A 239 25.89 -15.19 16.35
CA PHE A 239 27.03 -14.96 15.45
C PHE A 239 26.82 -15.47 14.03
N PRO A 240 26.29 -16.70 13.78
CA PRO A 240 26.11 -17.20 12.43
C PRO A 240 25.23 -16.30 11.55
N LYS A 241 24.14 -15.76 12.10
CA LYS A 241 23.25 -14.83 11.40
C LYS A 241 23.84 -13.42 11.35
N ALA A 242 24.43 -12.94 12.44
CA ALA A 242 25.02 -11.61 12.52
C ALA A 242 26.14 -11.41 11.49
N ARG A 243 26.99 -12.43 11.31
CA ARG A 243 28.00 -12.48 10.25
C ARG A 243 27.41 -12.17 8.87
N LEU A 244 26.28 -12.78 8.52
CA LEU A 244 25.66 -12.57 7.20
C LEU A 244 25.20 -11.13 7.02
N ILE A 245 24.69 -10.50 8.08
CA ILE A 245 24.26 -9.10 8.06
C ILE A 245 25.48 -8.19 7.80
N LEU A 246 26.54 -8.36 8.59
CA LEU A 246 27.77 -7.58 8.46
C LEU A 246 28.45 -7.80 7.09
N GLU A 247 28.50 -9.05 6.63
CA GLU A 247 29.05 -9.42 5.31
C GLU A 247 28.26 -8.77 4.17
N GLY A 248 26.93 -8.81 4.22
CA GLY A 248 26.06 -8.18 3.22
C GLY A 248 26.24 -6.67 3.16
N GLN A 249 26.38 -6.00 4.31
CA GLN A 249 26.64 -4.57 4.38
C GLN A 249 28.00 -4.18 3.80
N ALA A 250 29.06 -4.91 4.17
CA ALA A 250 30.40 -4.71 3.61
C ALA A 250 30.43 -4.91 2.10
N TYR A 251 29.83 -6.02 1.63
CA TYR A 251 29.74 -6.32 0.21
C TYR A 251 28.98 -5.24 -0.57
N LEU A 252 27.87 -4.72 -0.03
CA LEU A 252 27.12 -3.63 -0.65
C LEU A 252 27.97 -2.36 -0.83
N MET A 253 28.78 -1.99 0.17
CA MET A 253 29.63 -0.80 0.05
C MET A 253 30.70 -0.97 -1.03
N VAL A 254 31.32 -2.15 -1.10
CA VAL A 254 32.28 -2.51 -2.18
C VAL A 254 31.60 -2.42 -3.55
N VAL A 255 30.38 -2.95 -3.68
CA VAL A 255 29.60 -2.87 -4.92
C VAL A 255 29.37 -1.41 -5.35
N LEU A 256 28.92 -0.58 -4.41
CA LEU A 256 28.65 0.84 -4.69
C LEU A 256 29.92 1.59 -5.09
N ARG A 257 31.05 1.35 -4.42
CA ARG A 257 32.34 1.93 -4.80
C ARG A 257 32.73 1.56 -6.21
N LYS A 258 32.74 0.26 -6.55
CA LYS A 258 33.11 -0.20 -7.90
C LYS A 258 32.28 0.49 -8.99
N ILE A 259 30.98 0.62 -8.77
CA ILE A 259 30.10 1.32 -9.72
C ILE A 259 30.45 2.82 -9.82
N VAL A 260 30.72 3.49 -8.69
CA VAL A 260 31.10 4.91 -8.68
C VAL A 260 32.44 5.15 -9.37
N ASP A 261 33.44 4.30 -9.12
CA ASP A 261 34.76 4.39 -9.74
C ASP A 261 34.66 4.24 -11.26
N GLU A 262 33.89 3.26 -11.75
CA GLU A 262 33.60 3.07 -13.18
C GLU A 262 32.83 4.26 -13.81
N ILE A 263 31.95 4.92 -13.05
CA ILE A 263 31.27 6.13 -13.53
C ILE A 263 32.26 7.30 -13.63
N LEU A 264 33.22 7.40 -12.71
CA LEU A 264 34.20 8.45 -12.61
C LEU A 264 35.49 8.17 -13.40
N GLU A 265 35.58 7.06 -14.13
CA GLU A 265 36.72 6.74 -14.97
C GLU A 265 37.09 7.93 -15.89
N GLY A 266 38.36 8.32 -15.88
CA GLY A 266 38.87 9.47 -16.64
C GLY A 266 38.46 10.86 -16.10
N VAL A 267 37.87 10.97 -14.91
CA VAL A 267 37.66 12.26 -14.21
C VAL A 267 38.91 12.61 -13.39
N ASN A 268 39.36 13.86 -13.45
CA ASN A 268 40.38 14.35 -12.52
C ASN A 268 39.77 14.56 -11.13
N LEU A 269 40.01 13.60 -10.23
CA LEU A 269 39.43 13.59 -8.87
C LEU A 269 39.97 14.70 -7.96
N ASN A 270 40.99 15.46 -8.39
CA ASN A 270 41.52 16.61 -7.66
C ASN A 270 40.74 17.92 -7.94
N GLN A 271 39.79 17.91 -8.89
CA GLN A 271 38.98 19.07 -9.26
C GLN A 271 37.52 18.83 -8.89
N PRO A 272 37.06 19.33 -7.73
CA PRO A 272 35.69 19.10 -7.28
C PRO A 272 34.67 19.76 -8.23
N THR A 273 33.52 19.13 -8.39
CA THR A 273 32.35 19.66 -9.09
C THR A 273 31.22 20.00 -8.12
N THR A 274 30.18 20.67 -8.62
CA THR A 274 29.02 21.05 -7.82
C THR A 274 28.25 19.83 -7.30
N SER A 275 27.46 20.01 -6.23
CA SER A 275 26.57 18.97 -5.66
C SER A 275 25.12 19.43 -5.55
N GLU A 276 24.75 20.54 -6.19
CA GLU A 276 23.41 21.15 -6.07
C GLU A 276 22.32 20.29 -6.70
N LYS A 277 22.59 19.60 -7.82
CA LYS A 277 21.60 18.68 -8.43
C LYS A 277 21.35 17.48 -7.53
N TRP A 278 22.41 16.97 -6.90
CA TRP A 278 22.31 15.89 -5.94
C TRP A 278 21.47 16.31 -4.73
N LYS A 279 21.80 17.43 -4.07
CA LYS A 279 21.06 17.96 -2.91
C LYS A 279 19.58 18.20 -3.23
N LEU A 280 19.28 18.79 -4.39
CA LEU A 280 17.89 19.03 -4.81
C LEU A 280 17.13 17.71 -4.97
N MET A 281 17.76 16.70 -5.58
CA MET A 281 17.14 15.39 -5.80
C MET A 281 16.90 14.65 -4.49
N THR A 282 17.87 14.62 -3.58
CA THR A 282 17.72 13.94 -2.28
C THR A 282 16.70 14.65 -1.39
N LYS A 283 16.59 15.99 -1.47
CA LYS A 283 15.56 16.76 -0.75
C LYS A 283 14.15 16.54 -1.29
N LEU A 284 13.96 16.46 -2.61
CA LEU A 284 12.64 16.26 -3.22
C LEU A 284 12.15 14.81 -3.12
N GLY A 285 13.07 13.84 -3.02
CA GLY A 285 12.76 12.42 -3.05
C GLY A 285 12.83 11.82 -4.46
N PHE A 286 12.56 10.52 -4.55
CA PHE A 286 12.73 9.73 -5.77
C PHE A 286 11.39 9.19 -6.29
N SER A 287 11.31 9.00 -7.60
CA SER A 287 10.15 8.44 -8.29
C SER A 287 10.56 7.43 -9.37
N HIS A 288 9.57 6.65 -9.83
CA HIS A 288 9.74 5.80 -11.00
C HIS A 288 9.74 6.61 -12.29
N THR A 289 10.44 6.11 -13.33
CA THR A 289 10.45 6.74 -14.65
C THR A 289 9.01 6.84 -15.19
N ASN A 290 8.59 8.04 -15.59
CA ASN A 290 7.26 8.36 -16.11
C ASN A 290 6.10 8.27 -15.09
N GLU A 291 6.37 8.08 -13.80
CA GLU A 291 5.36 8.28 -12.76
C GLU A 291 5.44 9.72 -12.23
N VAL A 292 4.28 10.25 -11.87
CA VAL A 292 4.13 11.63 -11.38
C VAL A 292 4.25 11.69 -9.86
N GLU A 293 3.96 10.57 -9.19
CA GLU A 293 4.06 10.40 -7.75
C GLU A 293 5.49 10.00 -7.33
N LEU A 294 5.89 10.41 -6.13
CA LEU A 294 7.06 9.80 -5.48
C LEU A 294 6.75 8.34 -5.14
N TRP A 295 7.78 7.50 -5.11
CA TRP A 295 7.57 6.09 -4.74
C TRP A 295 7.20 5.94 -3.27
N SER A 296 6.64 4.78 -2.92
CA SER A 296 6.45 4.37 -1.54
C SER A 296 7.81 3.98 -0.94
N PRO A 297 8.24 4.58 0.19
CA PRO A 297 9.41 4.10 0.93
C PRO A 297 9.25 2.65 1.36
N TYR A 298 8.01 2.20 1.59
CA TYR A 298 7.70 0.89 2.09
C TYR A 298 7.93 -0.23 1.06
N THR A 299 7.50 -0.04 -0.20
CA THR A 299 7.78 -1.01 -1.28
C THR A 299 9.18 -0.85 -1.88
N ASN A 300 9.90 0.23 -1.52
CA ASN A 300 11.26 0.52 -1.96
C ASN A 300 12.23 0.67 -0.77
N GLN A 301 12.07 -0.14 0.29
CA GLN A 301 12.82 -0.03 1.55
C GLN A 301 14.34 0.00 1.34
N ALA A 302 14.87 -0.90 0.52
CA ALA A 302 16.32 -0.96 0.24
C ALA A 302 16.88 0.29 -0.45
N PHE A 303 16.01 1.10 -1.05
CA PHE A 303 16.35 2.31 -1.80
C PHE A 303 15.86 3.59 -1.11
N SER A 304 15.33 3.49 0.10
CA SER A 304 14.79 4.60 0.89
C SER A 304 15.62 4.81 2.16
N ALA A 305 15.26 5.76 3.03
CA ALA A 305 15.91 5.86 4.33
C ALA A 305 15.70 4.56 5.14
N PRO A 306 16.62 4.19 6.07
CA PRO A 306 16.44 3.03 6.91
C PRO A 306 15.08 3.13 7.63
N PRO A 307 14.31 2.04 7.69
CA PRO A 307 12.98 2.10 8.30
C PRO A 307 13.13 2.22 9.81
N VAL A 308 12.45 3.19 10.40
CA VAL A 308 12.51 3.49 11.84
C VAL A 308 11.09 3.45 12.41
N PHE A 309 10.96 2.95 13.64
CA PHE A 309 9.70 3.04 14.37
C PHE A 309 9.36 4.50 14.69
N SER A 310 8.13 4.91 14.37
CA SER A 310 7.59 6.21 14.78
C SER A 310 6.12 6.07 15.09
N ILE A 311 5.75 6.17 16.37
CA ILE A 311 4.36 6.08 16.79
C ILE A 311 3.50 7.19 16.17
N ASP A 312 4.07 8.38 15.97
CA ASP A 312 3.37 9.49 15.29
C ASP A 312 3.10 9.18 13.82
N ASN A 313 4.04 8.50 13.13
CA ASN A 313 3.79 8.03 11.77
C ASN A 313 2.69 6.96 11.73
N LEU A 314 2.65 6.05 12.70
CA LEU A 314 1.56 5.05 12.82
C LEU A 314 0.19 5.73 12.99
N ILE A 315 0.11 6.71 13.90
CA ILE A 315 -1.08 7.54 14.09
C ILE A 315 -1.45 8.28 12.80
N SER A 316 -0.47 8.81 12.07
CA SER A 316 -0.72 9.46 10.77
C SER A 316 -1.26 8.49 9.72
N ILE A 317 -0.73 7.27 9.62
CA ILE A 317 -1.19 6.26 8.65
C ILE A 317 -2.64 5.87 8.96
N VAL A 318 -2.91 5.52 10.22
CA VAL A 318 -4.24 5.05 10.65
C VAL A 318 -5.29 6.15 10.56
N GLN A 319 -4.95 7.38 10.93
CA GLN A 319 -5.87 8.53 10.83
C GLN A 319 -6.31 8.75 9.38
N ILE A 320 -5.37 8.79 8.45
CA ILE A 320 -5.67 9.04 7.03
C ILE A 320 -6.53 7.90 6.44
N ARG A 321 -6.31 6.65 6.86
CA ARG A 321 -7.13 5.51 6.45
C ARG A 321 -8.53 5.57 7.08
N LEU A 322 -8.63 5.91 8.36
CA LEU A 322 -9.88 6.07 9.08
C LEU A 322 -10.76 7.16 8.44
N GLU A 323 -10.20 8.32 8.14
CA GLU A 323 -10.88 9.44 7.47
C GLU A 323 -11.38 9.03 6.08
N ALA A 324 -10.56 8.32 5.30
CA ALA A 324 -10.94 7.87 3.97
C ALA A 324 -12.11 6.88 3.99
N VAL A 325 -12.11 5.92 4.90
CA VAL A 325 -13.21 4.96 5.04
C VAL A 325 -14.45 5.64 5.66
N GLY A 326 -14.26 6.58 6.58
CA GLY A 326 -15.36 7.37 7.15
C GLY A 326 -16.08 8.20 6.09
N ASP A 327 -15.31 8.88 5.22
CA ASP A 327 -15.87 9.61 4.08
C ASP A 327 -16.58 8.67 3.09
N HIS A 328 -16.01 7.49 2.82
CA HIS A 328 -16.64 6.47 2.00
C HIS A 328 -18.02 6.05 2.56
N LEU A 329 -18.10 5.71 3.85
CA LEU A 329 -19.34 5.31 4.51
C LEU A 329 -20.37 6.45 4.55
N CYS A 330 -19.91 7.69 4.74
CA CYS A 330 -20.77 8.86 4.63
C CYS A 330 -21.39 8.97 3.24
N PHE A 331 -20.60 8.83 2.17
CA PHE A 331 -21.12 8.91 0.80
C PHE A 331 -22.05 7.75 0.43
N LEU A 332 -21.84 6.54 0.95
CA LEU A 332 -22.81 5.44 0.76
C LEU A 332 -24.18 5.74 1.40
N GLN A 333 -24.24 6.66 2.38
CA GLN A 333 -25.46 7.09 3.06
C GLN A 333 -26.10 8.31 2.40
N THR A 334 -25.29 9.30 2.02
CA THR A 334 -25.80 10.63 1.62
C THR A 334 -25.90 10.80 0.11
N GLU A 335 -25.17 10.01 -0.68
CA GLU A 335 -25.03 10.17 -2.13
C GLU A 335 -25.57 8.95 -2.92
N PRO A 336 -26.84 8.99 -3.39
CA PRO A 336 -27.42 7.87 -4.13
C PRO A 336 -26.62 7.44 -5.37
N ALA A 337 -25.99 8.38 -6.08
CA ALA A 337 -25.17 8.05 -7.25
C ALA A 337 -23.91 7.26 -6.86
N TYR A 338 -23.28 7.62 -5.74
CA TYR A 338 -22.10 6.95 -5.22
C TYR A 338 -22.43 5.52 -4.74
N MET A 339 -23.52 5.37 -3.98
CA MET A 339 -24.01 4.06 -3.54
C MET A 339 -24.34 3.13 -4.73
N ARG A 340 -25.02 3.64 -5.78
CA ARG A 340 -25.29 2.83 -6.99
C ARG A 340 -24.01 2.41 -7.70
N ARG A 341 -23.01 3.31 -7.79
CA ARG A 341 -21.70 3.00 -8.37
C ARG A 341 -21.00 1.90 -7.57
N ASN A 342 -21.01 1.97 -6.23
CA ASN A 342 -20.43 0.96 -5.36
C ASN A 342 -21.13 -0.41 -5.53
N ILE A 343 -22.46 -0.49 -5.48
CA ILE A 343 -23.20 -1.74 -5.70
C ILE A 343 -22.87 -2.32 -7.08
N LYS A 344 -22.79 -1.48 -8.12
CA LYS A 344 -22.40 -1.89 -9.47
C LYS A 344 -20.97 -2.45 -9.53
N ALA A 345 -20.05 -1.91 -8.74
CA ALA A 345 -18.66 -2.40 -8.67
C ALA A 345 -18.58 -3.77 -7.98
N HIS A 346 -19.39 -4.01 -6.94
CA HIS A 346 -19.47 -5.31 -6.29
C HIS A 346 -20.09 -6.37 -7.20
N ARG A 347 -21.17 -6.06 -7.92
CA ARG A 347 -21.96 -7.02 -8.71
C ARG A 347 -21.40 -7.37 -10.11
N GLN A 348 -20.09 -7.55 -10.25
CA GLN A 348 -19.43 -7.83 -11.54
C GLN A 348 -18.88 -9.26 -11.62
N GLY A 349 -18.60 -9.72 -12.85
CA GLY A 349 -17.93 -11.02 -13.07
C GLY A 349 -18.85 -12.23 -13.11
N GLU A 350 -18.27 -13.40 -13.40
CA GLU A 350 -19.03 -14.65 -13.56
C GLU A 350 -19.63 -15.14 -12.24
N PHE A 351 -18.98 -14.87 -11.12
CA PHE A 351 -19.50 -15.18 -9.79
C PHE A 351 -20.89 -14.56 -9.59
N HIS A 352 -21.05 -13.26 -9.82
CA HIS A 352 -22.34 -12.58 -9.65
C HIS A 352 -23.40 -12.96 -10.69
N LYS A 353 -23.03 -13.59 -11.80
CA LYS A 353 -23.99 -14.19 -12.76
C LYS A 353 -24.51 -15.56 -12.30
N ALA A 354 -23.70 -16.28 -11.52
CA ALA A 354 -24.02 -17.62 -11.03
C ALA A 354 -24.93 -17.62 -9.78
N ILE A 355 -25.14 -16.46 -9.15
CA ILE A 355 -25.90 -16.34 -7.90
C ILE A 355 -27.32 -15.79 -8.14
N LYS A 356 -28.25 -16.21 -7.28
CA LYS A 356 -29.60 -15.67 -7.22
C LYS A 356 -29.64 -14.30 -6.55
N LYS A 357 -30.78 -13.62 -6.65
CA LYS A 357 -30.98 -12.24 -6.17
C LYS A 357 -30.82 -12.11 -4.65
N ASP A 358 -31.36 -13.05 -3.89
CA ASP A 358 -31.23 -13.17 -2.44
C ASP A 358 -29.75 -13.29 -2.02
N ALA A 359 -29.00 -14.19 -2.68
CA ALA A 359 -27.57 -14.34 -2.47
C ALA A 359 -26.77 -13.09 -2.85
N ALA A 360 -27.13 -12.45 -3.97
CA ALA A 360 -26.52 -11.18 -4.40
C ALA A 360 -26.76 -10.07 -3.38
N GLY A 361 -27.98 -9.97 -2.85
CA GLY A 361 -28.32 -9.05 -1.77
C GLY A 361 -27.48 -9.30 -0.52
N ALA A 362 -27.39 -10.56 -0.08
CA ALA A 362 -26.61 -10.92 1.10
C ALA A 362 -25.12 -10.56 0.96
N ILE A 363 -24.52 -10.79 -0.22
CA ILE A 363 -23.12 -10.47 -0.49
C ILE A 363 -22.89 -8.96 -0.50
N VAL A 364 -23.78 -8.18 -1.13
CA VAL A 364 -23.69 -6.71 -1.13
C VAL A 364 -23.78 -6.16 0.30
N THR A 365 -24.72 -6.64 1.10
CA THR A 365 -24.82 -6.25 2.52
C THR A 365 -23.57 -6.64 3.31
N THR A 366 -23.02 -7.82 3.06
CA THR A 366 -21.81 -8.31 3.74
C THR A 366 -20.59 -7.45 3.39
N GLU A 367 -20.41 -7.06 2.13
CA GLU A 367 -19.30 -6.18 1.73
C GLU A 367 -19.45 -4.77 2.30
N ILE A 368 -20.65 -4.17 2.26
CA ILE A 368 -20.90 -2.86 2.91
C ILE A 368 -20.63 -2.96 4.41
N PHE A 369 -21.06 -4.05 5.06
CA PHE A 369 -20.80 -4.26 6.47
C PHE A 369 -19.30 -4.46 6.75
N ARG A 370 -18.54 -5.02 5.81
CA ARG A 370 -17.10 -5.13 5.92
C ARG A 370 -16.40 -3.77 5.86
N ASP A 371 -16.95 -2.81 5.11
CA ASP A 371 -16.44 -1.44 5.11
C ASP A 371 -16.69 -0.75 6.46
N ILE A 372 -17.83 -1.03 7.11
CA ILE A 372 -18.12 -0.58 8.49
C ILE A 372 -17.12 -1.20 9.49
N LEU A 373 -16.90 -2.52 9.41
CA LEU A 373 -15.90 -3.20 10.24
C LEU A 373 -14.50 -2.66 10.00
N SER A 374 -14.16 -2.31 8.75
CA SER A 374 -12.86 -1.69 8.41
C SER A 374 -12.71 -0.35 9.12
N TYR A 375 -13.74 0.50 9.11
CA TYR A 375 -13.74 1.77 9.85
C TYR A 375 -13.53 1.56 11.35
N TRP A 376 -14.32 0.69 11.99
CA TRP A 376 -14.16 0.41 13.43
C TRP A 376 -12.78 -0.13 13.75
N ARG A 377 -12.24 -1.05 12.95
CA ARG A 377 -10.90 -1.59 13.17
C ARG A 377 -9.82 -0.53 13.00
N TRP A 378 -9.94 0.38 12.04
CA TRP A 378 -9.02 1.52 11.92
C TRP A 378 -9.11 2.45 13.15
N ASP A 379 -10.32 2.73 13.64
CA ASP A 379 -10.53 3.54 14.85
C ASP A 379 -9.95 2.86 16.11
N TRP A 380 -10.10 1.55 16.21
CA TRP A 380 -9.53 0.75 17.28
C TRP A 380 -8.00 0.70 17.23
N ILE A 381 -7.41 0.51 16.04
CA ILE A 381 -5.95 0.60 15.86
C ILE A 381 -5.47 2.00 16.27
N LYS A 382 -6.19 3.06 15.87
CA LYS A 382 -5.85 4.44 16.23
C LYS A 382 -5.85 4.62 17.75
N THR A 383 -6.89 4.14 18.42
CA THR A 383 -7.02 4.16 19.88
C THR A 383 -5.85 3.43 20.56
N GLU A 384 -5.46 2.25 20.07
CA GLU A 384 -4.29 1.54 20.63
C GLU A 384 -2.97 2.27 20.33
N CYS A 385 -2.80 2.87 19.16
CA CYS A 385 -1.63 3.70 18.85
C CYS A 385 -1.53 4.93 19.76
N GLU A 386 -2.63 5.64 19.99
CA GLU A 386 -2.68 6.78 20.91
C GLU A 386 -2.41 6.37 22.36
N TYR A 387 -2.92 5.20 22.78
CA TYR A 387 -2.61 4.62 24.08
C TYR A 387 -1.12 4.30 24.22
N VAL A 388 -0.52 3.61 23.24
CA VAL A 388 0.92 3.32 23.21
C VAL A 388 1.73 4.62 23.23
N LYS A 389 1.34 5.63 22.45
CA LYS A 389 1.98 6.95 22.46
C LYS A 389 1.93 7.60 23.84
N SER A 390 0.78 7.58 24.51
CA SER A 390 0.64 8.18 25.84
C SER A 390 1.59 7.57 26.87
N ILE A 391 1.83 6.26 26.77
CA ILE A 391 2.78 5.55 27.64
C ILE A 391 4.22 5.83 27.20
N HIS A 392 4.49 5.75 25.90
CA HIS A 392 5.80 6.08 25.33
C HIS A 392 6.27 7.46 25.79
N ASP A 393 5.42 8.49 25.65
CA ASP A 393 5.78 9.87 25.97
C ASP A 393 6.08 10.05 27.46
N ARG A 394 5.43 9.27 28.34
CA ARG A 394 5.70 9.24 29.79
C ARG A 394 7.04 8.59 30.13
N PHE A 395 7.48 7.60 29.36
CA PHE A 395 8.69 6.81 29.62
C PHE A 395 9.82 7.07 28.62
N ARG A 396 9.71 8.09 27.77
CA ARG A 396 10.62 8.36 26.66
C ARG A 396 12.10 8.38 27.04
N ASP A 397 12.41 8.93 28.21
CA ASP A 397 13.77 9.07 28.73
C ASP A 397 14.29 7.80 29.41
N SER A 398 13.48 6.74 29.44
CA SER A 398 13.81 5.41 30.00
C SER A 398 13.74 4.31 28.94
N ILE A 399 13.73 4.67 27.65
CA ILE A 399 13.74 3.73 26.53
C ILE A 399 15.10 3.85 25.85
N HIS A 400 15.97 2.87 26.11
CA HIS A 400 17.31 2.82 25.55
C HIS A 400 17.62 1.44 24.97
N PRO A 401 18.29 1.35 23.81
CA PRO A 401 18.80 0.09 23.29
C PRO A 401 19.67 -0.65 24.32
N GLY A 402 19.50 -1.97 24.44
CA GLY A 402 20.22 -2.79 25.42
C GLY A 402 19.54 -2.93 26.78
N GLU A 403 18.54 -2.10 27.09
CA GLU A 403 17.78 -2.17 28.33
C GLU A 403 16.41 -2.82 28.11
N CYS A 404 15.76 -3.29 29.18
CA CYS A 404 14.38 -3.75 29.07
C CYS A 404 13.44 -2.55 28.86
N LEU A 405 12.40 -2.73 28.04
CA LEU A 405 11.31 -1.75 28.00
C LEU A 405 10.64 -1.66 29.38
N PRO A 406 10.18 -0.47 29.80
CA PRO A 406 9.28 -0.33 30.94
C PRO A 406 8.08 -1.27 30.79
N SER A 407 7.76 -2.06 31.81
CA SER A 407 6.79 -3.17 31.72
C SER A 407 5.39 -2.76 31.25
N VAL A 408 4.98 -1.51 31.51
CA VAL A 408 3.71 -0.97 31.02
C VAL A 408 3.77 -0.65 29.53
N TYR A 409 4.90 -0.11 29.06
CA TYR A 409 5.14 0.18 27.65
C TYR A 409 5.31 -1.11 26.84
N ASP A 410 6.08 -2.07 27.36
CA ASP A 410 6.26 -3.40 26.76
C ASP A 410 4.92 -4.10 26.51
N ARG A 411 4.04 -4.16 27.52
CA ARG A 411 2.71 -4.76 27.40
C ARG A 411 1.81 -4.03 26.41
N ALA A 412 1.89 -2.71 26.35
CA ALA A 412 1.09 -1.90 25.43
C ALA A 412 1.57 -2.08 23.97
N LEU A 413 2.89 -2.05 23.74
CA LEU A 413 3.47 -2.25 22.43
C LEU A 413 3.23 -3.68 21.92
N GLY A 414 3.36 -4.69 22.79
CA GLY A 414 3.03 -6.08 22.46
C GLY A 414 1.54 -6.32 22.17
N ALA A 415 0.63 -5.61 22.84
CA ALA A 415 -0.78 -5.64 22.49
C ALA A 415 -1.03 -5.01 21.10
N LEU A 416 -0.40 -3.87 20.80
CA LEU A 416 -0.49 -3.25 19.48
C LEU A 416 0.08 -4.15 18.38
N GLU A 417 1.23 -4.78 18.60
CA GLU A 417 1.80 -5.75 17.65
C GLU A 417 0.81 -6.90 17.39
N LEU A 418 0.26 -7.48 18.46
CA LEU A 418 -0.71 -8.58 18.35
C LEU A 418 -1.97 -8.15 17.60
N LEU A 419 -2.47 -6.94 17.82
CA LEU A 419 -3.61 -6.40 17.07
C LEU A 419 -3.29 -6.32 15.58
N LEU A 420 -2.14 -5.74 15.23
CA LEU A 420 -1.71 -5.52 13.85
C LEU A 420 -1.45 -6.83 13.10
N VAL A 421 -0.78 -7.81 13.71
CA VAL A 421 -0.51 -9.10 13.05
C VAL A 421 -1.79 -9.84 12.68
N ASN A 422 -2.78 -9.78 13.57
CA ASN A 422 -4.09 -10.37 13.31
C ASN A 422 -4.87 -9.62 12.22
N GLU A 423 -4.76 -8.29 12.15
CA GLU A 423 -5.36 -7.49 11.07
C GLU A 423 -4.73 -7.80 9.72
N VAL A 424 -3.40 -7.98 9.66
CA VAL A 424 -2.71 -8.45 8.45
C VAL A 424 -3.25 -9.82 8.04
N ILE A 425 -3.34 -10.78 8.96
CA ILE A 425 -3.83 -12.13 8.68
C ILE A 425 -5.29 -12.12 8.18
N ASP A 426 -6.19 -11.37 8.82
CA ASP A 426 -7.59 -11.29 8.39
C ASP A 426 -7.74 -10.66 7.01
N ARG A 427 -7.04 -9.54 6.77
CA ARG A 427 -7.09 -8.84 5.48
C ARG A 427 -6.48 -9.71 4.37
N ALA A 428 -5.38 -10.39 4.62
CA ALA A 428 -4.73 -11.33 3.70
C ALA A 428 -5.67 -12.49 3.33
N ARG A 429 -6.31 -13.14 4.32
CA ARG A 429 -7.31 -14.19 4.08
C ARG A 429 -8.50 -13.67 3.26
N HIS A 430 -8.92 -12.43 3.45
CA HIS A 430 -9.98 -11.84 2.65
C HIS A 430 -9.60 -11.58 1.20
N ILE A 431 -8.34 -11.20 0.93
CA ILE A 431 -7.82 -11.14 -0.45
C ILE A 431 -8.02 -12.49 -1.15
N GLY A 432 -7.72 -13.60 -0.46
CA GLY A 432 -7.97 -14.95 -0.97
C GLY A 432 -9.43 -15.24 -1.27
N LYS A 433 -10.36 -14.78 -0.41
CA LYS A 433 -11.80 -14.97 -0.59
C LYS A 433 -12.37 -14.14 -1.74
N VAL A 434 -11.93 -12.89 -1.88
CA VAL A 434 -12.50 -11.94 -2.85
C VAL A 434 -11.90 -12.10 -4.24
N THR A 435 -10.64 -12.52 -4.36
CA THR A 435 -9.93 -12.62 -5.66
C THR A 435 -10.68 -13.48 -6.68
N PRO A 436 -11.13 -14.71 -6.35
CA PRO A 436 -11.92 -15.53 -7.29
C PRO A 436 -13.19 -14.83 -7.77
N GLN A 437 -13.84 -14.06 -6.90
CA GLN A 437 -15.12 -13.40 -7.17
C GLN A 437 -14.99 -12.22 -8.14
N ARG A 438 -13.77 -11.69 -8.34
CA ARG A 438 -13.55 -10.53 -9.21
C ARG A 438 -13.60 -10.93 -10.70
N PRO A 439 -14.10 -10.04 -11.58
CA PRO A 439 -14.19 -10.31 -13.02
C PRO A 439 -12.84 -10.68 -13.66
N GLY A 440 -11.75 -10.09 -13.18
CA GLY A 440 -10.39 -10.30 -13.67
C GLY A 440 -9.78 -11.69 -13.46
N PHE A 441 -10.41 -12.52 -12.62
CA PHE A 441 -9.95 -13.87 -12.29
C PHE A 441 -11.00 -14.93 -12.65
N SER A 442 -12.15 -14.54 -13.18
CA SER A 442 -13.25 -15.46 -13.52
C SER A 442 -12.82 -16.58 -14.48
N GLN A 443 -11.78 -16.36 -15.30
CA GLN A 443 -11.20 -17.38 -16.18
C GLN A 443 -10.51 -18.54 -15.45
N ASN A 444 -10.13 -18.36 -14.18
CA ASN A 444 -9.38 -19.36 -13.41
C ASN A 444 -10.28 -20.19 -12.46
N TRP A 445 -11.51 -19.75 -12.23
CA TRP A 445 -12.39 -20.30 -11.19
C TRP A 445 -13.76 -20.73 -11.71
N ASN A 446 -14.30 -21.79 -11.13
CA ASN A 446 -15.66 -22.28 -11.29
C ASN A 446 -16.45 -22.02 -10.00
N PHE A 447 -17.72 -21.63 -10.15
CA PHE A 447 -18.63 -21.37 -9.04
C PHE A 447 -19.86 -22.25 -9.17
N GLN A 448 -20.15 -23.03 -8.13
CA GLN A 448 -21.36 -23.84 -8.05
C GLN A 448 -22.12 -23.50 -6.77
N TRP A 449 -23.34 -23.00 -6.92
CA TRP A 449 -24.22 -22.70 -5.78
C TRP A 449 -24.65 -23.98 -5.07
N GLN A 450 -24.58 -23.98 -3.74
CA GLN A 450 -24.93 -25.11 -2.89
C GLN A 450 -26.09 -24.73 -1.95
N PRO A 451 -27.35 -24.70 -2.43
CA PRO A 451 -28.50 -24.26 -1.64
C PRO A 451 -28.72 -25.05 -0.35
N ALA A 452 -28.35 -26.33 -0.34
CA ALA A 452 -28.47 -27.19 0.84
C ALA A 452 -27.62 -26.70 2.02
N ASN A 453 -26.54 -25.96 1.74
CA ASN A 453 -25.62 -25.42 2.75
C ASN A 453 -25.91 -23.95 3.09
N GLY A 454 -27.02 -23.41 2.57
CA GLY A 454 -27.46 -22.04 2.77
C GLY A 454 -27.44 -21.18 1.49
N PRO A 455 -28.15 -20.05 1.50
CA PRO A 455 -28.34 -19.21 0.31
C PRO A 455 -27.05 -18.58 -0.23
N THR A 456 -26.03 -18.39 0.62
CA THR A 456 -24.71 -17.84 0.23
C THR A 456 -23.61 -18.90 0.16
N ALA A 457 -23.94 -20.19 0.18
CA ALA A 457 -22.94 -21.25 0.13
C ALA A 457 -22.58 -21.60 -1.32
N PHE A 458 -21.27 -21.65 -1.60
CA PHE A 458 -20.74 -21.95 -2.93
C PHE A 458 -19.54 -22.88 -2.83
N LYS A 459 -19.46 -23.80 -3.79
CA LYS A 459 -18.22 -24.49 -4.10
C LYS A 459 -17.41 -23.64 -5.06
N VAL A 460 -16.15 -23.38 -4.70
CA VAL A 460 -15.19 -22.63 -5.50
C VAL A 460 -14.06 -23.57 -5.88
N ASP A 461 -13.99 -23.93 -7.15
CA ASP A 461 -12.98 -24.85 -7.67
C ASP A 461 -12.13 -24.15 -8.74
N ARG A 462 -10.84 -24.51 -8.84
CA ARG A 462 -10.02 -24.08 -9.99
C ARG A 462 -10.48 -24.78 -11.26
N LYS A 463 -10.49 -24.05 -12.38
CA LYS A 463 -10.78 -24.59 -13.71
C LYS A 463 -9.69 -25.56 -14.17
N ARG A 464 -10.08 -26.56 -14.98
CA ARG A 464 -9.14 -27.53 -15.55
C ARG A 464 -8.13 -26.82 -16.45
N GLY A 465 -6.84 -27.15 -16.31
CA GLY A 465 -5.75 -26.56 -17.09
C GLY A 465 -5.17 -25.27 -16.52
N VAL A 466 -5.77 -24.71 -15.45
CA VAL A 466 -5.16 -23.63 -14.67
C VAL A 466 -3.99 -24.20 -13.86
N PRO A 467 -2.81 -23.57 -13.85
CA PRO A 467 -1.68 -24.00 -13.03
C PRO A 467 -2.07 -24.25 -11.57
N VAL A 468 -1.82 -25.46 -11.06
CA VAL A 468 -2.00 -25.79 -9.63
C VAL A 468 -0.66 -25.79 -8.90
N GLU A 469 0.39 -26.25 -9.57
CA GLU A 469 1.75 -26.25 -9.04
C GLU A 469 2.29 -24.82 -8.97
N GLN A 470 2.99 -24.49 -7.87
CA GLN A 470 3.34 -23.10 -7.55
C GLN A 470 4.33 -22.49 -8.55
N LYS A 471 5.33 -23.25 -9.01
CA LYS A 471 6.29 -22.76 -10.01
C LYS A 471 5.57 -22.46 -11.33
N ASP A 472 4.71 -23.36 -11.77
CA ASP A 472 3.91 -23.17 -12.99
C ASP A 472 3.02 -21.94 -12.90
N CYS A 473 2.43 -21.68 -11.72
CA CYS A 473 1.66 -20.46 -11.48
C CYS A 473 2.56 -19.21 -11.51
N PHE A 474 3.74 -19.24 -10.89
CA PHE A 474 4.71 -18.14 -10.92
C PHE A 474 5.17 -17.78 -12.35
N ASP A 475 5.35 -18.78 -13.21
CA ASP A 475 5.83 -18.61 -14.57
C ASP A 475 4.72 -18.17 -15.54
N LYS A 476 3.50 -18.71 -15.39
CA LYS A 476 2.39 -18.52 -16.34
C LYS A 476 1.38 -17.47 -15.91
N ASP A 477 1.18 -17.26 -14.61
CA ASP A 477 0.22 -16.31 -14.03
C ASP A 477 0.80 -15.67 -12.75
N ARG A 478 1.82 -14.83 -12.93
CA ARG A 478 2.55 -14.20 -11.82
C ARG A 478 1.65 -13.34 -10.93
N LEU A 479 0.63 -12.69 -11.49
CA LEU A 479 -0.32 -11.90 -10.73
C LEU A 479 -1.11 -12.79 -9.75
N GLU A 480 -1.70 -13.88 -10.23
CA GLU A 480 -2.44 -14.78 -9.34
C GLU A 480 -1.50 -15.46 -8.34
N TRP A 481 -0.31 -15.88 -8.76
CA TRP A 481 0.70 -16.42 -7.85
C TRP A 481 0.99 -15.44 -6.69
N CYS A 482 1.18 -14.16 -7.00
CA CYS A 482 1.46 -13.14 -6.00
C CYS A 482 0.30 -13.00 -5.00
N LEU A 483 -0.95 -12.96 -5.47
CA LEU A 483 -2.13 -12.88 -4.61
C LEU A 483 -2.35 -14.14 -3.76
N ILE A 484 -1.89 -15.31 -4.22
CA ILE A 484 -1.87 -16.53 -3.39
C ILE A 484 -0.83 -16.42 -2.29
N GLN A 485 0.41 -16.01 -2.63
CA GLN A 485 1.48 -15.89 -1.64
C GLN A 485 1.17 -14.82 -0.58
N MET A 486 0.44 -13.75 -0.95
CA MET A 486 -0.02 -12.71 -0.02
C MET A 486 -0.95 -13.21 1.09
N GLN A 487 -1.45 -14.45 1.02
CA GLN A 487 -2.27 -15.06 2.07
C GLN A 487 -1.41 -15.72 3.16
N GLY A 488 -0.09 -15.76 3.00
CA GLY A 488 0.82 -16.33 3.98
C GLY A 488 0.78 -15.57 5.30
N GLU A 489 0.83 -16.29 6.42
CA GLU A 489 0.96 -15.67 7.74
C GLU A 489 2.34 -15.02 7.90
N PRO A 490 2.41 -13.77 8.39
CA PRO A 490 3.66 -13.01 8.47
C PRO A 490 4.67 -13.59 9.47
N ASP A 491 4.24 -14.40 10.43
CA ASP A 491 5.12 -14.97 11.48
C ASP A 491 5.77 -16.29 11.06
N LYS A 492 5.29 -16.88 9.97
CA LYS A 492 5.88 -18.09 9.41
C LYS A 492 7.08 -17.71 8.54
N GLN A 493 8.28 -17.91 9.06
CA GLN A 493 9.55 -17.52 8.41
C GLN A 493 9.76 -18.11 7.00
N THR A 494 9.07 -19.20 6.66
CA THR A 494 9.13 -19.86 5.34
C THR A 494 8.17 -19.25 4.32
N ASN A 495 7.31 -18.31 4.72
CA ASN A 495 6.50 -17.52 3.81
C ASN A 495 7.31 -16.37 3.20
N TYR A 496 6.89 -15.92 2.02
CA TYR A 496 7.45 -14.71 1.43
C TYR A 496 7.04 -13.47 2.22
N ASP A 497 7.98 -12.57 2.43
CA ASP A 497 7.71 -11.30 3.09
C ASP A 497 6.69 -10.46 2.29
N HIS A 498 5.66 -9.93 2.96
CA HIS A 498 4.61 -9.19 2.27
C HIS A 498 5.14 -7.90 1.62
N ALA A 499 6.14 -7.21 2.19
CA ALA A 499 6.70 -6.01 1.56
C ALA A 499 7.37 -6.35 0.23
N MET A 500 8.05 -7.50 0.14
CA MET A 500 8.56 -8.04 -1.13
C MET A 500 7.42 -8.35 -2.11
N LEU A 501 6.32 -8.96 -1.64
CA LEU A 501 5.17 -9.29 -2.49
C LEU A 501 4.46 -8.03 -3.01
N PHE A 502 4.29 -6.99 -2.20
CA PHE A 502 3.75 -5.70 -2.64
C PHE A 502 4.65 -5.05 -3.69
N ALA A 503 5.96 -5.01 -3.46
CA ALA A 503 6.91 -4.49 -4.45
C ALA A 503 6.87 -5.29 -5.77
N LEU A 504 6.70 -6.61 -5.71
CA LEU A 504 6.53 -7.46 -6.88
C LEU A 504 5.23 -7.15 -7.61
N LEU A 505 4.12 -7.02 -6.89
CA LEU A 505 2.82 -6.68 -7.45
C LEU A 505 2.85 -5.34 -8.16
N GLU A 506 3.35 -4.29 -7.50
CA GLU A 506 3.46 -2.95 -8.09
C GLU A 506 4.31 -2.96 -9.36
N ASN A 507 5.46 -3.64 -9.33
CA ASN A 507 6.33 -3.77 -10.49
C ASN A 507 5.67 -4.55 -11.63
N HIS A 508 4.98 -5.65 -11.31
CA HIS A 508 4.26 -6.47 -12.29
C HIS A 508 3.15 -5.65 -12.95
N LEU A 509 2.33 -4.96 -12.17
CA LEU A 509 1.28 -4.09 -12.70
C LEU A 509 1.88 -2.98 -13.55
N ALA A 510 2.91 -2.26 -13.09
CA ALA A 510 3.53 -1.19 -13.86
C ALA A 510 4.04 -1.64 -15.25
N ALA A 511 4.66 -2.82 -15.34
CA ALA A 511 5.21 -3.39 -16.56
C ALA A 511 4.17 -4.10 -17.48
N SER A 512 2.98 -4.35 -16.96
CA SER A 512 1.96 -5.16 -17.64
C SER A 512 1.13 -4.38 -18.67
N ASN A 513 0.56 -5.12 -19.63
CA ASN A 513 -0.38 -4.59 -20.61
C ASN A 513 -1.74 -4.24 -19.95
N PRO A 514 -2.61 -3.46 -20.62
CA PRO A 514 -3.90 -3.04 -20.06
C PRO A 514 -4.83 -4.20 -19.65
N LYS A 515 -4.80 -5.34 -20.36
CA LYS A 515 -5.64 -6.50 -20.04
C LYS A 515 -5.22 -7.15 -18.71
N GLU A 516 -3.93 -7.31 -18.50
CA GLU A 516 -3.37 -7.86 -17.27
C GLU A 516 -3.58 -6.90 -16.08
N LYS A 517 -3.37 -5.60 -16.29
CA LYS A 517 -3.74 -4.56 -15.30
C LYS A 517 -5.22 -4.67 -14.94
N ALA A 518 -6.10 -4.80 -15.93
CA ALA A 518 -7.55 -4.90 -15.72
C ALA A 518 -8.03 -6.09 -14.90
N ARG A 519 -7.15 -7.05 -14.56
CA ARG A 519 -7.51 -8.15 -13.68
C ARG A 519 -7.69 -7.71 -12.22
N VAL A 520 -6.90 -6.73 -11.78
CA VAL A 520 -7.09 -6.07 -10.50
C VAL A 520 -8.08 -4.94 -10.73
N ASP A 521 -9.22 -4.94 -10.07
CA ASP A 521 -10.17 -3.82 -10.15
C ASP A 521 -10.06 -2.90 -8.92
N GLU A 522 -10.86 -1.83 -8.90
CA GLU A 522 -10.83 -0.84 -7.81
C GLU A 522 -11.05 -1.46 -6.42
N ILE A 523 -11.94 -2.45 -6.30
CA ILE A 523 -12.26 -3.09 -5.02
C ILE A 523 -11.08 -3.94 -4.55
N LEU A 524 -10.52 -4.78 -5.42
CA LEU A 524 -9.38 -5.60 -5.05
C LEU A 524 -8.17 -4.72 -4.71
N TYR A 525 -7.94 -3.67 -5.48
CA TYR A 525 -6.77 -2.82 -5.27
C TYR A 525 -6.85 -2.00 -3.98
N GLN A 526 -8.04 -1.51 -3.62
CA GLN A 526 -8.27 -0.86 -2.34
C GLN A 526 -8.00 -1.80 -1.16
N LYS A 527 -8.51 -3.05 -1.23
CA LYS A 527 -8.27 -4.05 -0.17
C LYS A 527 -6.77 -4.40 -0.03
N LEU A 528 -6.02 -4.43 -1.13
CA LEU A 528 -4.56 -4.59 -1.13
C LEU A 528 -3.84 -3.39 -0.49
N SER A 529 -4.29 -2.17 -0.78
CA SER A 529 -3.74 -0.94 -0.18
C SER A 529 -3.95 -0.87 1.34
N ASP A 530 -5.08 -1.37 1.82
CA ASP A 530 -5.37 -1.51 3.24
C ASP A 530 -4.49 -2.56 3.93
N LEU A 531 -4.30 -3.72 3.28
CA LEU A 531 -3.40 -4.76 3.78
C LEU A 531 -1.95 -4.26 3.87
N GLU A 532 -1.50 -3.51 2.85
CA GLU A 532 -0.16 -2.92 2.83
C GLU A 532 0.04 -1.94 3.99
N ALA A 533 -0.91 -1.03 4.22
CA ALA A 533 -0.86 -0.10 5.35
C ALA A 533 -0.77 -0.82 6.71
N CYS A 534 -1.60 -1.85 6.95
CA CYS A 534 -1.51 -2.64 8.18
C CYS A 534 -0.16 -3.34 8.33
N HIS A 535 0.37 -3.91 7.24
CA HIS A 535 1.66 -4.61 7.28
C HIS A 535 2.84 -3.63 7.42
N GLU A 536 2.74 -2.41 6.89
CA GLU A 536 3.69 -1.33 7.14
C GLU A 536 3.73 -0.95 8.63
N MET A 537 2.56 -0.79 9.24
CA MET A 537 2.47 -0.52 10.68
C MET A 537 3.06 -1.67 11.51
N LEU A 538 2.74 -2.92 11.18
CA LEU A 538 3.28 -4.10 11.86
C LEU A 538 4.81 -4.15 11.78
N VAL A 539 5.37 -3.95 10.58
CA VAL A 539 6.81 -3.94 10.37
C VAL A 539 7.44 -2.81 11.19
N SER A 540 6.85 -1.61 11.20
CA SER A 540 7.36 -0.49 12.00
C SER A 540 7.42 -0.83 13.49
N VAL A 541 6.37 -1.44 14.07
CA VAL A 541 6.38 -1.90 15.48
C VAL A 541 7.50 -2.92 15.72
N ARG A 542 7.67 -3.89 14.83
CA ARG A 542 8.75 -4.91 14.92
C ARG A 542 10.16 -4.35 14.76
N LEU A 543 10.29 -3.14 14.20
CA LEU A 543 11.56 -2.42 14.11
C LEU A 543 11.89 -1.63 15.39
N HIS A 544 10.98 -1.54 16.36
CA HIS A 544 11.27 -0.91 17.65
C HIS A 544 12.43 -1.63 18.34
N ARG A 545 13.39 -0.87 18.88
CA ARG A 545 14.50 -1.40 19.69
C ARG A 545 14.59 -0.61 21.01
N PRO A 546 14.57 -1.27 22.17
CA PRO A 546 14.43 -2.73 22.40
C PRO A 546 13.09 -3.29 21.89
N GLN A 547 13.07 -4.54 21.41
CA GLN A 547 11.83 -5.15 20.92
C GLN A 547 10.93 -5.56 22.08
N ASN A 548 9.61 -5.41 21.90
CA ASN A 548 8.63 -5.85 22.91
C ASN A 548 8.54 -7.39 22.98
N ILE A 549 8.03 -7.88 24.10
CA ILE A 549 7.66 -9.29 24.25
C ILE A 549 6.38 -9.56 23.45
N ALA A 550 6.37 -10.66 22.69
CA ALA A 550 5.18 -11.13 21.99
C ALA A 550 4.11 -11.55 23.01
N ARG A 551 2.85 -11.16 22.77
CA ARG A 551 1.72 -11.47 23.66
C ARG A 551 0.76 -12.45 23.02
N GLU A 552 0.13 -13.26 23.84
CA GLU A 552 -0.87 -14.24 23.41
C GLU A 552 -2.29 -13.67 23.45
N ILE A 553 -3.14 -14.08 22.51
CA ILE A 553 -4.48 -13.51 22.37
C ILE A 553 -5.33 -13.68 23.62
N ASP A 554 -5.29 -14.86 24.21
CA ASP A 554 -5.95 -15.23 25.45
C ASP A 554 -5.53 -14.37 26.64
N GLU A 555 -4.26 -13.96 26.68
CA GLU A 555 -3.72 -13.10 27.74
C GLU A 555 -4.23 -11.67 27.58
N VAL A 556 -4.16 -11.13 26.36
CA VAL A 556 -4.58 -9.76 26.07
C VAL A 556 -6.08 -9.60 26.23
N GLU A 557 -6.88 -10.57 25.79
CA GLU A 557 -8.34 -10.55 25.95
C GLU A 557 -8.78 -10.56 27.42
N ARG A 558 -8.00 -11.15 28.33
CA ARG A 558 -8.28 -11.12 29.77
C ARG A 558 -7.79 -9.85 30.46
N SER A 559 -6.67 -9.30 30.00
CA SER A 559 -5.99 -8.18 30.65
C SER A 559 -6.39 -6.80 30.13
N GLU A 560 -6.87 -6.70 28.89
CA GLU A 560 -7.20 -5.44 28.24
C GLU A 560 -8.72 -5.29 28.03
N ASN A 561 -9.25 -4.10 28.35
CA ASN A 561 -10.67 -3.75 28.23
C ASN A 561 -10.92 -2.57 27.27
N ARG A 562 -9.98 -2.26 26.37
CA ARG A 562 -10.18 -1.21 25.35
C ARG A 562 -11.03 -1.73 24.19
N VAL A 563 -11.62 -0.83 23.41
CA VAL A 563 -12.59 -1.12 22.33
C VAL A 563 -12.10 -2.17 21.33
N ALA A 564 -10.80 -2.14 20.97
CA ALA A 564 -10.19 -3.12 20.07
C ALA A 564 -10.39 -4.57 20.55
N TRP A 565 -10.16 -4.78 21.85
CA TRP A 565 -10.19 -6.11 22.49
C TRP A 565 -11.61 -6.54 22.86
N LYS A 566 -12.51 -5.59 23.15
CA LYS A 566 -13.95 -5.87 23.27
C LYS A 566 -14.54 -6.32 21.93
N GLY A 567 -14.28 -5.55 20.87
CA GLY A 567 -14.84 -5.77 19.54
C GLY A 567 -14.39 -7.07 18.89
N ARG A 568 -13.17 -7.53 19.20
CA ARG A 568 -12.64 -8.83 18.74
C ARG A 568 -13.41 -10.03 19.28
N LYS A 569 -13.94 -9.96 20.51
CA LYS A 569 -14.69 -11.05 21.15
C LYS A 569 -16.07 -11.28 20.51
N ILE A 570 -16.51 -10.36 19.65
CA ILE A 570 -17.82 -10.42 19.00
C ILE A 570 -17.74 -11.38 17.81
N PRO A 571 -18.47 -12.51 17.81
CA PRO A 571 -18.41 -13.50 16.74
C PRO A 571 -19.07 -13.01 15.44
N GLY A 572 -20.00 -12.06 15.53
CA GLY A 572 -20.70 -11.48 14.40
C GLY A 572 -21.71 -10.42 14.82
N TYR A 573 -22.02 -9.51 13.90
CA TYR A 573 -22.94 -8.38 14.14
C TYR A 573 -24.24 -8.49 13.33
N LEU A 574 -24.22 -9.25 12.24
CA LEU A 574 -25.35 -9.50 11.37
C LEU A 574 -25.51 -11.01 11.18
N THR A 575 -26.75 -11.48 11.17
CA THR A 575 -27.06 -12.85 10.76
C THR A 575 -27.12 -12.96 9.24
N GLN A 576 -27.05 -14.17 8.70
CA GLN A 576 -27.23 -14.40 7.27
C GLN A 576 -28.61 -13.91 6.79
N ASP A 577 -29.65 -14.11 7.59
CA ASP A 577 -31.02 -13.66 7.29
C ASP A 577 -31.14 -12.13 7.24
N ASP A 578 -30.42 -11.42 8.11
CA ASP A 578 -30.34 -9.96 8.03
C ASP A 578 -29.73 -9.51 6.72
N CYS A 579 -28.61 -10.12 6.33
CA CYS A 579 -27.92 -9.78 5.08
C CYS A 579 -28.83 -9.99 3.86
N ILE A 580 -29.56 -11.11 3.81
CA ILE A 580 -30.49 -11.42 2.72
C ILE A 580 -31.64 -10.42 2.69
N ARG A 581 -32.29 -10.18 3.83
CA ARG A 581 -33.45 -9.31 3.95
C ARG A 581 -33.12 -7.87 3.57
N LEU A 582 -32.06 -7.32 4.17
CA LEU A 582 -31.62 -5.94 3.89
C LEU A 582 -31.12 -5.80 2.45
N GLY A 583 -30.33 -6.76 1.98
CA GLY A 583 -29.73 -6.72 0.66
C GLY A 583 -30.73 -6.85 -0.47
N THR A 584 -31.67 -7.79 -0.37
CA THR A 584 -32.75 -7.96 -1.37
C THR A 584 -33.57 -6.68 -1.49
N ALA A 585 -33.97 -6.10 -0.36
CA ALA A 585 -34.72 -4.84 -0.33
C ALA A 585 -33.93 -3.66 -0.92
N LEU A 586 -32.61 -3.58 -0.66
CA LEU A 586 -31.73 -2.57 -1.25
C LEU A 586 -31.63 -2.74 -2.77
N LEU A 587 -31.50 -3.96 -3.26
CA LEU A 587 -31.43 -4.20 -4.71
C LEU A 587 -32.73 -3.81 -5.41
N GLU A 588 -33.88 -4.19 -4.84
CA GLU A 588 -35.21 -3.94 -5.40
C GLU A 588 -35.61 -2.47 -5.36
N ASN A 589 -35.61 -1.90 -4.16
CA ASN A 589 -36.22 -0.61 -3.92
C ASN A 589 -35.27 0.55 -4.24
N PHE A 590 -33.97 0.30 -4.36
CA PHE A 590 -32.97 1.33 -4.62
C PHE A 590 -32.18 1.09 -5.91
N TYR A 591 -31.48 -0.05 -6.05
CA TYR A 591 -30.55 -0.24 -7.16
C TYR A 591 -31.27 -0.40 -8.51
N GLU A 592 -32.33 -1.21 -8.54
CA GLU A 592 -33.15 -1.49 -9.73
C GLU A 592 -34.19 -0.38 -9.99
N ALA A 593 -34.52 0.43 -8.98
CA ALA A 593 -35.43 1.55 -9.12
C ALA A 593 -34.91 2.61 -10.11
N PRO A 594 -35.76 3.27 -10.91
CA PRO A 594 -35.33 4.29 -11.88
C PRO A 594 -34.58 5.45 -11.21
N SER A 595 -33.36 5.74 -11.68
CA SER A 595 -32.60 6.92 -11.23
C SER A 595 -33.30 8.21 -11.67
N PRO A 596 -33.26 9.27 -10.86
CA PRO A 596 -33.72 10.59 -11.26
C PRO A 596 -32.76 11.16 -12.31
N SER A 597 -33.19 11.17 -13.58
CA SER A 597 -32.42 11.66 -14.73
C SER A 597 -33.26 12.61 -15.58
N GLY A 598 -32.58 13.46 -16.36
CA GLY A 598 -33.23 14.46 -17.23
C GLY A 598 -33.62 15.74 -16.50
N GLN A 599 -34.59 16.47 -17.07
CA GLN A 599 -35.05 17.75 -16.53
C GLN A 599 -35.58 17.59 -15.11
N LYS A 600 -35.17 18.49 -14.21
CA LYS A 600 -35.57 18.47 -12.80
C LYS A 600 -37.03 18.92 -12.63
N ASN A 601 -37.96 18.04 -12.98
CA ASN A 601 -39.41 18.21 -12.90
C ASN A 601 -40.00 17.50 -11.67
N SER A 602 -41.33 17.53 -11.50
CA SER A 602 -42.01 16.87 -10.37
C SER A 602 -41.74 15.35 -10.30
N LEU A 603 -41.61 14.68 -11.46
CA LEU A 603 -41.26 13.27 -11.54
C LEU A 603 -39.82 13.00 -11.09
N TRP A 604 -38.88 13.92 -11.36
CA TRP A 604 -37.52 13.84 -10.86
C TRP A 604 -37.50 13.90 -9.32
N ILE A 605 -38.27 14.83 -8.73
CA ILE A 605 -38.38 14.99 -7.27
C ILE A 605 -38.95 13.71 -6.64
N SER A 606 -40.06 13.19 -7.15
CA SER A 606 -40.68 11.99 -6.58
C SER A 606 -39.76 10.76 -6.67
N ARG A 607 -39.04 10.59 -7.79
CA ARG A 607 -38.01 9.55 -7.93
C ARG A 607 -36.86 9.73 -6.94
N SER A 608 -36.37 10.97 -6.78
CA SER A 608 -35.30 11.30 -5.83
C SER A 608 -35.71 11.00 -4.38
N GLN A 609 -36.94 11.36 -3.98
CA GLN A 609 -37.49 11.05 -2.67
C GLN A 609 -37.63 9.53 -2.45
N PHE A 610 -38.14 8.80 -3.44
CA PHE A 610 -38.29 7.35 -3.36
C PHE A 610 -36.96 6.64 -3.12
N ILE A 611 -35.92 6.97 -3.90
CA ILE A 611 -34.61 6.33 -3.75
C ILE A 611 -33.93 6.69 -2.43
N ARG A 612 -34.08 7.94 -1.95
CA ARG A 612 -33.54 8.36 -0.64
C ARG A 612 -34.22 7.60 0.50
N LYS A 613 -35.55 7.47 0.46
CA LYS A 613 -36.31 6.69 1.43
C LYS A 613 -35.91 5.20 1.44
N ALA A 614 -35.65 4.61 0.27
CA ALA A 614 -35.16 3.24 0.17
C ALA A 614 -33.77 3.08 0.81
N LEU A 615 -32.88 4.05 0.58
CA LEU A 615 -31.54 4.06 1.17
C LEU A 615 -31.61 4.25 2.70
N GLU A 616 -32.45 5.17 3.19
CA GLU A 616 -32.72 5.38 4.62
C GLU A 616 -33.24 4.10 5.29
N ALA A 617 -34.15 3.37 4.63
CA ALA A 617 -34.69 2.12 5.15
C ALA A 617 -33.60 1.04 5.30
N PHE A 618 -32.67 0.94 4.33
CA PHE A 618 -31.52 0.04 4.42
C PHE A 618 -30.64 0.38 5.62
N TRP A 619 -30.20 1.62 5.75
CA TRP A 619 -29.31 2.06 6.85
C TRP A 619 -30.00 1.97 8.23
N SER A 620 -31.29 2.31 8.30
CA SER A 620 -32.08 2.13 9.52
C SER A 620 -32.18 0.66 9.94
N GLY A 621 -32.37 -0.24 8.98
CA GLY A 621 -32.37 -1.68 9.23
C GLY A 621 -31.00 -2.22 9.64
N LEU A 622 -29.94 -1.77 8.98
CA LEU A 622 -28.56 -2.21 9.23
C LEU A 622 -28.08 -1.81 10.62
N ARG A 623 -28.45 -0.62 11.13
CA ARG A 623 -28.02 -0.14 12.45
C ARG A 623 -28.54 -0.95 13.64
N LYS A 624 -29.66 -1.67 13.49
CA LYS A 624 -30.37 -2.29 14.63
C LYS A 624 -29.55 -3.36 15.33
N ASN A 625 -29.05 -4.34 14.59
CA ASN A 625 -28.36 -5.49 15.18
C ASN A 625 -26.96 -5.16 15.68
N PRO A 626 -26.12 -4.43 14.94
CA PRO A 626 -24.81 -4.02 15.45
C PRO A 626 -24.91 -3.21 16.74
N LYS A 627 -25.87 -2.27 16.84
CA LYS A 627 -26.13 -1.53 18.09
C LYS A 627 -26.44 -2.47 19.25
N LYS A 628 -27.40 -3.38 19.07
CA LYS A 628 -27.78 -4.36 20.10
C LYS A 628 -26.61 -5.26 20.51
N VAL A 629 -25.80 -5.69 19.54
CA VAL A 629 -24.63 -6.54 19.80
C VAL A 629 -23.59 -5.77 20.60
N LEU A 630 -23.27 -4.53 20.24
CA LEU A 630 -22.32 -3.70 20.99
C LEU A 630 -22.79 -3.45 22.43
N GLU A 631 -24.06 -3.09 22.62
CA GLU A 631 -24.68 -2.91 23.95
C GLU A 631 -24.60 -4.18 24.81
N ALA A 632 -24.70 -5.36 24.19
CA ALA A 632 -24.59 -6.65 24.87
C ALA A 632 -23.14 -7.11 25.10
N SER A 633 -22.13 -6.43 24.54
CA SER A 633 -20.74 -6.89 24.47
C SER A 633 -19.77 -6.06 25.33
N GLY A 634 -20.26 -5.41 26.38
CA GLY A 634 -19.42 -4.68 27.34
C GLY A 634 -18.90 -3.33 26.84
N PHE A 635 -19.45 -2.80 25.75
CA PHE A 635 -19.23 -1.42 25.34
C PHE A 635 -20.06 -0.47 26.22
N SER A 636 -19.46 0.65 26.62
CA SER A 636 -20.13 1.77 27.28
C SER A 636 -21.08 2.49 26.32
N ALA A 637 -21.99 3.31 26.85
CA ALA A 637 -22.94 4.06 26.03
C ALA A 637 -22.21 5.02 25.06
N GLU A 638 -21.10 5.61 25.50
CA GLU A 638 -20.24 6.49 24.72
C GLU A 638 -19.53 5.74 23.59
N GLU A 639 -18.96 4.56 23.87
CA GLU A 639 -18.30 3.73 22.86
C GLU A 639 -19.31 3.21 21.81
N VAL A 640 -20.52 2.84 22.23
CA VAL A 640 -21.61 2.48 21.31
C VAL A 640 -21.98 3.68 20.45
N HIS A 641 -22.14 4.86 21.05
CA HIS A 641 -22.50 6.07 20.31
C HIS A 641 -21.45 6.40 19.24
N ALA A 642 -20.16 6.41 19.60
CA ALA A 642 -19.06 6.66 18.68
C ALA A 642 -19.04 5.65 17.51
N SER A 643 -19.22 4.35 17.81
CA SER A 643 -19.26 3.31 16.77
C SER A 643 -20.42 3.49 15.79
N MET A 644 -21.55 4.04 16.24
CA MET A 644 -22.75 4.23 15.44
C MET A 644 -22.76 5.53 14.63
N GLU A 645 -21.93 6.51 14.99
CA GLU A 645 -21.89 7.83 14.37
C GLU A 645 -21.59 7.76 12.86
N VAL A 646 -20.56 7.00 12.48
CA VAL A 646 -20.14 6.85 11.08
C VAL A 646 -21.23 6.27 10.17
N ILE A 647 -22.13 5.45 10.73
CA ILE A 647 -23.26 4.85 10.00
C ILE A 647 -24.57 5.59 10.24
N SER A 648 -24.50 6.83 10.70
CA SER A 648 -25.65 7.72 10.97
C SER A 648 -25.55 9.07 10.26
N SER A 649 -24.69 9.20 9.25
CA SER A 649 -24.51 10.46 8.47
C SER A 649 -25.81 10.94 7.83
N ASN A 650 -26.69 10.01 7.41
CA ASN A 650 -28.00 10.35 6.84
C ASN A 650 -29.00 10.94 7.85
N LEU A 651 -28.66 10.97 9.14
CA LEU A 651 -29.48 11.53 10.22
C LEU A 651 -28.97 12.90 10.71
N THR A 652 -27.83 13.36 10.18
CA THR A 652 -27.26 14.66 10.56
C THR A 652 -28.14 15.81 10.09
N GLN A 653 -28.23 16.87 10.89
CA GLN A 653 -29.03 18.04 10.54
C GLN A 653 -28.51 18.70 9.26
N GLU A 654 -27.18 18.79 9.11
CA GLU A 654 -26.52 19.31 7.91
C GLU A 654 -26.98 18.59 6.64
N TYR A 655 -27.04 17.25 6.67
CA TYR A 655 -27.54 16.48 5.53
C TYR A 655 -29.01 16.79 5.25
N LEU A 656 -29.86 16.74 6.27
CA LEU A 656 -31.30 16.96 6.12
C LEU A 656 -31.60 18.34 5.54
N ASP A 657 -30.92 19.38 6.04
CA ASP A 657 -31.04 20.75 5.54
C ASP A 657 -30.57 20.85 4.09
N SER A 658 -29.44 20.22 3.74
CA SER A 658 -28.94 20.18 2.37
C SER A 658 -29.93 19.50 1.41
N VAL A 659 -30.55 18.39 1.81
CA VAL A 659 -31.59 17.71 1.02
C VAL A 659 -32.79 18.63 0.81
N GLN A 660 -33.25 19.29 1.87
CA GLN A 660 -34.40 20.18 1.83
C GLN A 660 -34.11 21.40 0.94
N ALA A 661 -32.94 22.01 1.07
CA ALA A 661 -32.52 23.13 0.24
C ALA A 661 -32.35 22.74 -1.24
N GLU A 662 -31.86 21.54 -1.55
CA GLU A 662 -31.84 21.02 -2.92
C GLU A 662 -33.26 20.89 -3.49
N GLN A 663 -34.18 20.30 -2.72
CA GLN A 663 -35.57 20.13 -3.15
C GLN A 663 -36.26 21.48 -3.37
N GLN A 664 -36.10 22.43 -2.44
CA GLN A 664 -36.67 23.78 -2.55
C GLN A 664 -36.13 24.52 -3.78
N ARG A 665 -34.82 24.46 -4.05
CA ARG A 665 -34.21 25.08 -5.25
C ARG A 665 -34.80 24.51 -6.53
N ILE A 666 -35.04 23.20 -6.58
CA ILE A 666 -35.63 22.55 -7.76
C ILE A 666 -37.10 22.95 -7.91
N LEU A 667 -37.88 22.96 -6.83
CA LEU A 667 -39.27 23.40 -6.85
C LEU A 667 -39.40 24.86 -7.32
N ALA A 668 -38.56 25.76 -6.79
CA ALA A 668 -38.53 27.17 -7.22
C ALA A 668 -38.18 27.30 -8.71
N SER A 669 -37.25 26.50 -9.23
CA SER A 669 -36.92 26.48 -10.66
C SER A 669 -38.07 25.95 -11.53
N ILE A 670 -38.85 24.99 -11.04
CA ILE A 670 -40.07 24.52 -11.74
C ILE A 670 -41.13 25.62 -11.78
N GLU A 671 -41.34 26.33 -10.67
CA GLU A 671 -42.31 27.44 -10.56
C GLU A 671 -41.92 28.63 -11.44
N SER A 672 -40.64 29.02 -11.46
CA SER A 672 -40.15 30.11 -12.31
C SER A 672 -40.31 29.81 -13.81
N THR A 673 -40.28 28.52 -14.19
CA THR A 673 -40.50 28.07 -15.58
C THR A 673 -41.99 27.97 -15.95
N ARG A 674 -42.90 28.01 -14.95
CA ARG A 674 -44.36 27.93 -15.14
C ARG A 674 -45.06 29.29 -15.30
N VAL A 675 -44.37 30.40 -15.04
CA VAL A 675 -44.93 31.75 -15.28
C VAL A 675 -44.91 32.02 -16.80
N PRO A 676 -46.06 32.14 -17.48
CA PRO A 676 -46.08 32.48 -18.90
C PRO A 676 -45.62 33.94 -19.06
N ALA A 677 -44.69 34.19 -19.97
CA ALA A 677 -44.58 35.50 -20.59
C ALA A 677 -45.96 35.83 -21.18
N ALA A 678 -46.59 36.89 -20.68
CA ALA A 678 -47.81 37.42 -21.26
C ALA A 678 -47.49 37.92 -22.67
N VAL A 679 -47.67 37.06 -23.67
CA VAL A 679 -47.69 37.46 -25.08
C VAL A 679 -49.08 38.02 -25.36
N PRO A 680 -49.22 39.28 -25.83
CA PRO A 680 -50.52 39.80 -26.23
C PRO A 680 -51.02 39.00 -27.43
N ALA A 681 -52.28 38.58 -27.37
CA ALA A 681 -52.95 37.87 -28.45
C ALA A 681 -52.96 38.70 -29.74
N GLN A 682 -52.24 38.23 -30.77
CA GLN A 682 -52.40 38.70 -32.13
C GLN A 682 -53.55 37.93 -32.78
N LYS A 683 -54.66 38.64 -33.04
CA LYS A 683 -55.75 38.19 -33.89
C LYS A 683 -55.39 38.50 -35.34
N GLU A 684 -55.11 37.48 -36.15
CA GLU A 684 -55.49 37.49 -37.56
C GLU A 684 -55.44 36.09 -38.15
N TRP A 685 -56.50 35.74 -38.86
CA TRP A 685 -56.75 34.47 -39.53
C TRP A 685 -56.51 34.71 -41.03
N GLY A 686 -55.71 33.86 -41.68
CA GLY A 686 -55.45 33.93 -43.13
C GLY A 686 -54.96 32.58 -43.65
N SER A 687 -55.61 32.11 -44.71
CA SER A 687 -55.73 30.74 -45.22
C SER A 687 -54.54 30.14 -45.98
N ASP A 688 -54.47 28.80 -45.91
CA ASP A 688 -54.10 27.77 -46.89
C ASP A 688 -52.94 28.00 -47.88
N THR A 689 -51.96 27.08 -47.90
CA THR A 689 -51.78 26.09 -48.98
C THR A 689 -50.66 25.07 -48.65
N THR A 690 -51.01 23.80 -48.83
CA THR A 690 -50.24 22.55 -48.93
C THR A 690 -48.84 22.64 -49.57
N THR A 691 -47.79 22.04 -48.99
CA THR A 691 -46.94 20.98 -49.63
C THR A 691 -45.77 20.46 -48.77
N GLN A 692 -45.80 19.14 -48.54
CA GLN A 692 -44.76 18.11 -48.77
C GLN A 692 -43.32 18.21 -48.21
N HIS A 693 -42.92 17.04 -47.68
CA HIS A 693 -41.60 16.57 -47.27
C HIS A 693 -40.47 16.78 -48.31
N ALA A 694 -39.27 17.09 -47.83
CA ALA A 694 -38.02 16.49 -48.30
C ALA A 694 -36.89 16.62 -47.25
N ALA A 695 -36.20 15.51 -46.98
CA ALA A 695 -34.87 15.45 -46.38
C ALA A 695 -33.84 15.20 -47.50
N PRO A 696 -32.57 14.91 -47.19
CA PRO A 696 -31.46 15.73 -46.66
C PRO A 696 -30.35 15.87 -47.75
N LEU A 697 -29.21 16.55 -47.49
CA LEU A 697 -27.85 16.32 -48.10
C LEU A 697 -26.80 17.34 -47.55
N PRO A 698 -25.46 17.13 -47.68
CA PRO A 698 -24.51 17.21 -46.57
C PRO A 698 -23.26 18.11 -46.78
N LYS A 699 -22.59 18.42 -45.65
CA LYS A 699 -21.17 18.75 -45.39
C LYS A 699 -20.33 19.51 -46.45
N ALA A 700 -19.73 20.63 -46.01
CA ALA A 700 -18.36 20.99 -46.41
C ALA A 700 -17.63 21.76 -45.30
N LYS A 701 -16.39 21.33 -44.98
CA LYS A 701 -15.41 22.03 -44.15
C LYS A 701 -14.59 22.97 -45.03
N GLY A 702 -14.31 24.19 -44.57
CA GLY A 702 -13.25 25.05 -45.10
C GLY A 702 -12.55 25.77 -43.95
N LYS A 703 -11.23 25.61 -43.83
CA LYS A 703 -10.34 26.41 -42.97
C LYS A 703 -9.70 27.50 -43.84
N THR A 704 -9.73 28.76 -43.40
CA THR A 704 -8.60 29.70 -43.53
C THR A 704 -8.74 30.88 -42.55
N ARG A 705 -7.68 31.17 -41.79
CA ARG A 705 -7.34 32.46 -41.13
C ARG A 705 -6.53 33.32 -42.15
N PRO A 706 -6.20 34.64 -41.98
CA PRO A 706 -6.01 35.40 -40.71
C PRO A 706 -6.47 36.89 -40.65
N ALA A 707 -6.50 37.45 -39.41
CA ALA A 707 -6.31 38.85 -38.90
C ALA A 707 -7.04 40.06 -39.57
N GLU A 708 -7.48 41.16 -38.93
CA GLU A 708 -7.41 41.75 -37.57
C GLU A 708 -8.48 42.88 -37.44
N GLN A 709 -8.97 43.12 -36.21
CA GLN A 709 -9.58 44.32 -35.59
C GLN A 709 -10.72 45.14 -36.27
N VAL A 710 -11.87 45.30 -35.59
CA VAL A 710 -12.31 46.51 -34.83
C VAL A 710 -13.74 46.34 -34.26
N ARG A 711 -13.84 46.69 -32.96
CA ARG A 711 -14.94 47.14 -32.05
C ARG A 711 -16.43 47.16 -32.44
N GLY A 712 -17.25 46.84 -31.42
CA GLY A 712 -18.68 47.14 -31.26
C GLY A 712 -19.55 45.98 -31.72
N VAL A 713 -20.31 45.26 -30.89
CA VAL A 713 -21.47 45.74 -30.15
C VAL A 713 -21.68 44.84 -28.92
N GLU A 714 -21.77 45.48 -27.76
CA GLU A 714 -22.30 44.92 -26.52
C GLU A 714 -23.80 44.67 -26.64
N GLU A 715 -24.34 43.79 -25.79
CA GLU A 715 -25.77 43.41 -25.65
C GLU A 715 -26.23 42.27 -26.55
N ILE A 716 -26.00 41.04 -26.06
CA ILE A 716 -26.96 39.92 -25.89
C ILE A 716 -26.13 38.72 -25.42
N ASP A 717 -25.99 38.56 -24.09
CA ASP A 717 -25.70 37.27 -23.40
C ASP A 717 -25.46 37.49 -21.89
N ARG A 718 -26.32 38.29 -21.24
CA ARG A 718 -26.28 38.53 -19.80
C ARG A 718 -27.55 38.08 -19.05
N ALA A 719 -28.12 36.95 -19.45
CA ALA A 719 -29.12 36.22 -18.66
C ALA A 719 -28.78 34.73 -18.80
N VAL A 720 -28.02 34.12 -17.90
CA VAL A 720 -28.49 33.57 -16.61
C VAL A 720 -27.35 33.62 -15.58
N ALA A 721 -27.18 34.76 -14.92
CA ALA A 721 -26.39 34.87 -13.69
C ALA A 721 -27.18 35.77 -12.74
N GLY A 722 -27.79 35.19 -11.69
CA GLY A 722 -28.54 35.99 -10.74
C GLY A 722 -29.36 35.16 -9.77
N ILE A 723 -28.70 34.58 -8.76
CA ILE A 723 -29.15 34.67 -7.37
C ILE A 723 -27.89 34.80 -6.51
N THR A 724 -27.47 36.04 -6.31
CA THR A 724 -26.56 36.43 -5.23
C THR A 724 -27.35 36.36 -3.93
N VAL A 725 -27.00 35.39 -3.06
CA VAL A 725 -27.35 35.49 -1.64
C VAL A 725 -26.44 36.54 -1.04
N ASN A 726 -27.00 37.67 -0.60
CA ASN A 726 -26.29 38.62 0.24
C ASN A 726 -26.07 37.96 1.62
N SER A 727 -24.94 37.29 1.80
CA SER A 727 -24.30 37.22 3.11
C SER A 727 -23.18 38.26 3.16
N SER A 728 -23.11 38.95 4.28
CA SER A 728 -22.06 39.90 4.65
C SER A 728 -20.67 39.39 4.28
N GLN A 729 -19.89 40.24 3.62
CA GLN A 729 -18.51 40.01 3.20
C GLN A 729 -17.62 39.58 4.38
N ASP A 730 -17.32 38.30 4.48
CA ASP A 730 -15.97 37.87 4.85
C ASP A 730 -15.15 37.89 3.57
N ARG A 731 -14.22 38.85 3.46
CA ARG A 731 -13.23 38.88 2.37
C ARG A 731 -12.22 37.76 2.61
N THR A 732 -12.63 36.50 2.41
CA THR A 732 -11.67 35.40 2.29
C THR A 732 -10.75 35.71 1.10
N PRO A 733 -9.43 35.82 1.31
CA PRO A 733 -8.50 36.09 0.22
C PRO A 733 -8.60 34.97 -0.80
N LYS A 734 -8.93 35.31 -2.05
CA LYS A 734 -9.00 34.33 -3.14
C LYS A 734 -7.60 33.84 -3.48
N LEU A 735 -7.46 32.53 -3.63
CA LEU A 735 -6.21 31.88 -3.97
C LEU A 735 -6.01 31.92 -5.49
N GLN A 736 -4.88 32.49 -5.93
CA GLN A 736 -4.48 32.45 -7.34
C GLN A 736 -3.91 31.08 -7.66
N VAL A 737 -4.40 30.48 -8.74
CA VAL A 737 -4.02 29.12 -9.14
C VAL A 737 -3.69 29.09 -10.63
N LYS A 738 -2.73 28.25 -11.01
CA LYS A 738 -2.39 28.03 -12.42
C LYS A 738 -3.58 27.46 -13.19
N LYS A 739 -3.62 27.70 -14.50
CA LYS A 739 -4.68 27.20 -15.40
C LYS A 739 -5.02 25.72 -15.22
N ARG A 740 -4.02 24.85 -15.10
CA ARG A 740 -4.25 23.39 -14.91
C ARG A 740 -5.05 23.10 -13.64
N ALA A 741 -4.70 23.76 -12.53
CA ALA A 741 -5.41 23.63 -11.27
C ALA A 741 -6.82 24.21 -11.38
N TYR A 742 -6.96 25.39 -11.99
CA TYR A 742 -8.26 26.03 -12.22
C TYR A 742 -9.23 25.16 -13.04
N ASP A 743 -8.76 24.56 -14.13
CA ASP A 743 -9.55 23.67 -14.98
C ASP A 743 -10.00 22.43 -14.19
N MET A 744 -9.10 21.82 -13.40
CA MET A 744 -9.42 20.68 -12.54
C MET A 744 -10.48 21.06 -11.47
N LEU A 745 -10.30 22.19 -10.80
CA LEU A 745 -11.22 22.69 -9.76
C LEU A 745 -12.61 22.99 -10.32
N SER A 746 -12.69 23.49 -11.56
CA SER A 746 -13.97 23.75 -12.24
C SER A 746 -14.75 22.46 -12.52
N LEU A 747 -14.07 21.33 -12.73
CA LEU A 747 -14.69 20.01 -12.86
C LEU A 747 -15.01 19.37 -11.50
N MET A 748 -14.19 19.62 -10.49
CA MET A 748 -14.39 19.13 -9.13
C MET A 748 -15.59 19.79 -8.44
N PHE A 749 -15.79 21.09 -8.69
CA PHE A 749 -16.88 21.90 -8.18
C PHE A 749 -17.72 22.48 -9.34
N PRO A 750 -18.51 21.65 -10.04
CA PRO A 750 -19.18 22.07 -11.28
C PRO A 750 -20.26 23.13 -11.05
N ALA A 751 -20.30 24.14 -11.92
CA ALA A 751 -21.38 25.14 -12.00
C ALA A 751 -22.37 24.82 -13.12
N THR A 752 -21.96 24.03 -14.12
CA THR A 752 -22.79 23.67 -15.28
C THR A 752 -22.98 22.15 -15.40
N ALA A 753 -24.04 21.73 -16.10
CA ALA A 753 -24.27 20.32 -16.39
C ALA A 753 -23.15 19.69 -17.24
N GLU A 754 -22.51 20.49 -18.10
CA GLU A 754 -21.40 20.06 -18.94
C GLU A 754 -20.13 19.78 -18.13
N GLU A 755 -19.82 20.63 -17.14
CA GLU A 755 -18.72 20.41 -16.20
C GLU A 755 -18.98 19.14 -15.37
N SER A 756 -20.20 18.98 -14.86
CA SER A 756 -20.62 17.87 -13.99
C SER A 756 -20.56 16.48 -14.65
N ALA A 757 -20.46 16.39 -15.99
CA ALA A 757 -20.40 15.12 -16.72
C ALA A 757 -18.98 14.72 -17.13
N LYS A 758 -17.99 15.61 -16.98
CA LYS A 758 -16.63 15.39 -17.47
C LYS A 758 -15.81 14.56 -16.49
N SER A 759 -14.86 13.82 -17.04
CA SER A 759 -13.88 13.03 -16.31
C SER A 759 -12.49 13.65 -16.51
N ILE A 760 -11.57 13.35 -15.60
CA ILE A 760 -10.20 13.87 -15.63
C ILE A 760 -9.18 12.73 -15.55
N GLU A 761 -8.07 12.86 -16.27
CA GLU A 761 -6.95 11.92 -16.16
C GLU A 761 -6.25 12.07 -14.80
N TRP A 762 -5.86 10.94 -14.21
CA TRP A 762 -5.21 10.91 -12.89
C TRP A 762 -3.92 11.75 -12.85
N SER A 763 -3.09 11.68 -13.89
CA SER A 763 -1.86 12.48 -13.96
C SER A 763 -2.14 13.98 -13.96
N THR A 764 -3.19 14.43 -14.66
CA THR A 764 -3.63 15.82 -14.64
C THR A 764 -4.07 16.24 -13.24
N PHE A 765 -4.81 15.39 -12.53
CA PHE A 765 -5.20 15.62 -11.14
C PHE A 765 -3.97 15.74 -10.22
N VAL A 766 -3.01 14.81 -10.28
CA VAL A 766 -1.79 14.86 -9.45
C VAL A 766 -0.97 16.13 -9.74
N HIS A 767 -0.82 16.50 -11.01
CA HIS A 767 -0.11 17.71 -11.38
C HIS A 767 -0.84 18.98 -10.92
N ALA A 768 -2.17 19.01 -10.99
CA ALA A 768 -2.97 20.12 -10.46
C ALA A 768 -2.80 20.25 -8.94
N MET A 769 -2.86 19.16 -8.18
CA MET A 769 -2.58 19.16 -6.74
C MET A 769 -1.14 19.61 -6.43
N SER A 770 -0.17 19.21 -7.25
CA SER A 770 1.23 19.66 -7.11
C SER A 770 1.40 21.14 -7.40
N ASP A 771 0.69 21.67 -8.41
CA ASP A 771 0.63 23.11 -8.69
C ASP A 771 0.01 23.89 -7.51
N MET A 772 -0.72 23.19 -6.62
CA MET A 772 -1.35 23.72 -5.42
C MET A 772 -0.59 23.44 -4.13
N GLY A 773 0.69 23.09 -4.22
CA GLY A 773 1.56 22.95 -3.06
C GLY A 773 1.53 21.57 -2.39
N PHE A 774 0.78 20.60 -2.90
CA PHE A 774 0.82 19.23 -2.39
C PHE A 774 1.99 18.44 -2.97
N LEU A 775 2.54 17.55 -2.15
CA LEU A 775 3.43 16.48 -2.59
C LEU A 775 2.64 15.18 -2.69
N ALA A 776 2.64 14.55 -3.87
CA ALA A 776 2.01 13.25 -4.10
C ALA A 776 3.02 12.11 -3.90
N ARG A 777 2.68 11.14 -3.05
CA ARG A 777 3.49 9.95 -2.77
C ARG A 777 2.61 8.71 -2.87
N ASN A 778 3.09 7.67 -3.54
CA ASN A 778 2.46 6.36 -3.49
C ASN A 778 2.44 5.88 -2.03
N GLY A 779 1.25 5.63 -1.49
CA GLY A 779 1.00 5.19 -0.12
C GLY A 779 0.65 3.70 -0.04
N GLY A 780 1.03 2.93 -1.07
CA GLY A 780 0.81 1.50 -1.17
C GLY A 780 -0.43 1.11 -1.97
N GLY A 781 -0.27 0.16 -2.89
CA GLY A 781 -1.34 -0.28 -3.77
C GLY A 781 -1.91 0.85 -4.62
N SER A 782 -3.23 1.08 -4.57
CA SER A 782 -3.87 2.21 -5.27
C SER A 782 -3.80 3.53 -4.52
N ALA A 783 -3.42 3.55 -3.24
CA ALA A 783 -3.42 4.77 -2.46
C ALA A 783 -2.32 5.74 -2.89
N VAL A 784 -2.68 7.02 -2.99
CA VAL A 784 -1.74 8.12 -3.15
C VAL A 784 -2.00 9.16 -2.06
N LEU A 785 -0.98 9.38 -1.24
CA LEU A 785 -0.93 10.39 -0.19
C LEU A 785 -0.59 11.74 -0.81
N PHE A 786 -1.40 12.74 -0.50
CA PHE A 786 -1.14 14.15 -0.80
C PHE A 786 -0.86 14.86 0.52
N GLU A 787 0.34 15.44 0.64
CA GLU A 787 0.79 16.16 1.84
C GLU A 787 1.10 17.62 1.47
N SER A 788 0.51 18.57 2.19
CA SER A 788 0.78 20.00 1.98
C SER A 788 2.22 20.35 2.38
N ARG A 789 2.90 21.17 1.56
CA ARG A 789 4.27 21.64 1.84
C ARG A 789 4.33 22.80 2.84
N ASP A 790 3.21 23.44 3.14
CA ASP A 790 3.16 24.59 4.03
C ASP A 790 3.15 24.14 5.49
N LEU A 791 4.36 23.91 6.01
CA LEU A 791 4.61 23.95 7.45
C LEU A 791 4.80 25.42 7.85
N ALA A 792 3.69 26.04 8.27
CA ALA A 792 3.59 27.27 9.05
C ALA A 792 4.18 28.58 8.48
N GLU A 793 3.30 29.41 7.90
CA GLU A 793 3.08 30.81 8.32
C GLU A 793 1.57 31.09 8.22
N GLY A 794 0.85 31.15 9.35
CA GLY A 794 -0.58 31.54 9.37
C GLY A 794 -1.62 30.45 9.65
N GLY A 795 -1.36 29.51 10.56
CA GLY A 795 -2.42 28.84 11.34
C GLY A 795 -3.19 27.67 10.70
N ALA A 796 -3.01 27.34 9.43
CA ALA A 796 -3.47 26.06 8.89
C ALA A 796 -2.32 25.04 8.97
N THR A 797 -2.39 24.12 9.93
CA THR A 797 -1.50 22.94 9.98
C THR A 797 -1.55 22.22 8.63
N GLY A 798 -0.40 22.05 7.96
CA GLY A 798 -0.31 21.34 6.68
C GLY A 798 -1.05 20.00 6.72
N GLY A 799 -2.15 19.90 5.95
CA GLY A 799 -3.02 18.73 5.95
C GLY A 799 -2.52 17.60 5.07
N LYS A 800 -2.93 16.37 5.40
CA LYS A 800 -2.69 15.15 4.62
C LYS A 800 -4.02 14.58 4.15
N ILE A 801 -4.07 14.04 2.93
CA ILE A 801 -5.25 13.33 2.42
C ILE A 801 -4.83 12.23 1.46
N ILE A 802 -5.62 11.15 1.44
CA ILE A 802 -5.41 10.01 0.55
C ILE A 802 -6.50 9.91 -0.50
N PHE A 803 -6.10 9.65 -1.74
CA PHE A 803 -7.00 9.29 -2.83
C PHE A 803 -6.51 8.01 -3.50
N HIS A 804 -7.45 7.15 -3.90
CA HIS A 804 -7.11 5.96 -4.66
C HIS A 804 -6.98 6.29 -6.15
N LYS A 805 -5.81 6.00 -6.73
CA LYS A 805 -5.54 6.04 -8.17
C LYS A 805 -6.58 5.16 -8.87
N PRO A 806 -7.39 5.71 -9.79
CA PRO A 806 -8.39 4.94 -10.51
C PRO A 806 -7.73 3.76 -11.24
N HIS A 807 -8.37 2.60 -11.13
CA HIS A 807 -7.84 1.37 -11.68
C HIS A 807 -8.98 0.53 -12.27
N PRO A 808 -8.76 -0.13 -13.43
CA PRO A 808 -7.51 -0.26 -14.18
C PRO A 808 -7.19 0.88 -15.15
N ILE A 809 -8.16 1.73 -15.41
CA ILE A 809 -8.00 2.91 -16.26
C ILE A 809 -7.72 4.10 -15.33
N PRO A 810 -6.61 4.84 -15.51
CA PRO A 810 -6.19 5.93 -14.63
C PRO A 810 -7.00 7.22 -14.88
N LYS A 811 -8.33 7.10 -14.90
CA LYS A 811 -9.28 8.17 -15.18
C LYS A 811 -10.29 8.28 -14.05
N ILE A 812 -10.41 9.47 -13.49
CA ILE A 812 -11.37 9.77 -12.43
C ILE A 812 -12.72 10.10 -13.10
N ASP A 813 -13.74 9.27 -12.83
CA ASP A 813 -15.11 9.55 -13.26
C ASP A 813 -15.73 10.70 -12.46
N SER A 814 -16.78 11.34 -13.00
CA SER A 814 -17.35 12.55 -12.38
C SER A 814 -17.93 12.31 -11.00
N ILE A 815 -18.48 11.11 -10.71
CA ILE A 815 -19.03 10.78 -9.39
C ILE A 815 -17.90 10.77 -8.37
N ILE A 816 -16.78 10.12 -8.70
CA ILE A 816 -15.61 10.07 -7.83
C ILE A 816 -14.94 11.45 -7.72
N LEU A 817 -14.86 12.22 -8.81
CA LEU A 817 -14.27 13.55 -8.78
C LEU A 817 -15.05 14.50 -7.85
N HIS A 818 -16.37 14.47 -7.91
CA HIS A 818 -17.20 15.25 -6.98
C HIS A 818 -17.08 14.76 -5.55
N SER A 819 -16.97 13.44 -5.31
CA SER A 819 -16.73 12.91 -3.97
C SER A 819 -15.36 13.36 -3.43
N MET A 820 -14.33 13.41 -4.28
CA MET A 820 -13.03 14.00 -3.93
C MET A 820 -13.17 15.49 -3.60
N GLY A 821 -13.96 16.25 -4.37
CA GLY A 821 -14.29 17.64 -4.08
C GLY A 821 -14.92 17.85 -2.72
N LYS A 822 -15.92 17.03 -2.35
CA LYS A 822 -16.56 17.06 -1.02
C LYS A 822 -15.56 16.78 0.10
N ARG A 823 -14.62 15.86 -0.11
CA ARG A 823 -13.53 15.60 0.85
C ARG A 823 -12.59 16.80 0.97
N MET A 824 -12.23 17.45 -0.15
CA MET A 824 -11.43 18.67 -0.11
C MET A 824 -12.17 19.82 0.59
N SER A 825 -13.49 19.94 0.43
CA SER A 825 -14.31 20.90 1.19
C SER A 825 -14.28 20.61 2.69
N LYS A 826 -14.48 19.35 3.09
CA LYS A 826 -14.51 18.94 4.50
C LYS A 826 -13.16 19.15 5.20
N TRP A 827 -12.07 18.72 4.58
CA TRP A 827 -10.76 18.66 5.25
C TRP A 827 -9.88 19.89 5.00
N PHE A 828 -10.13 20.66 3.94
CA PHE A 828 -9.31 21.83 3.56
C PHE A 828 -10.13 23.10 3.32
N GLY A 829 -11.46 23.06 3.48
CA GLY A 829 -12.33 24.22 3.25
C GLY A 829 -12.44 24.63 1.77
N TRP A 830 -12.06 23.76 0.82
CA TRP A 830 -12.06 24.10 -0.60
C TRP A 830 -13.49 24.21 -1.16
N HIS A 831 -13.77 25.29 -1.88
CA HIS A 831 -14.98 25.49 -2.66
C HIS A 831 -14.68 26.33 -3.91
N ARG A 832 -15.60 26.37 -4.88
CA ARG A 832 -15.34 26.98 -6.21
C ARG A 832 -14.88 28.44 -6.11
N GLU A 833 -15.53 29.23 -5.27
CA GLU A 833 -15.33 30.69 -5.15
C GLU A 833 -13.99 31.08 -4.49
N LEU A 834 -13.33 30.12 -3.84
CA LEU A 834 -12.02 30.30 -3.20
C LEU A 834 -10.92 30.55 -4.23
N PHE A 835 -11.07 30.05 -5.46
CA PHE A 835 -9.99 30.01 -6.44
C PHE A 835 -10.21 30.96 -7.61
N VAL A 836 -9.14 31.62 -8.04
CA VAL A 836 -9.10 32.46 -9.25
C VAL A 836 -7.92 32.08 -10.12
N LEU A 837 -8.08 32.20 -11.44
CA LEU A 837 -7.00 31.95 -12.39
C LEU A 837 -5.89 33.00 -12.22
N GLU A 838 -4.66 32.53 -12.03
CA GLU A 838 -3.44 33.35 -12.10
C GLU A 838 -3.33 33.99 -13.49
N LEU A 839 -3.17 35.31 -13.53
CA LEU A 839 -3.17 36.11 -14.76
C LEU A 839 -1.85 36.00 -15.53
#